data_AF-A0A2M8J7B0-F1
#
_entry.id   AF-A0A2M8J7B0-F1
#
_cell.length_a   1.000
_cell.length_b   1.000
_cell.length_c   1.000
_cell.angle_alpha   90.00
_cell.angle_beta   90.00
_cell.angle_gamma   90.00
#
_symmetry.space_group_name_H-M   'P 1'
#
loop_
_entity.id
_entity.type
_entity.pdbx_description
1 polymer ?
#
loop_
_entity_poly.entity_id
_entity_poly.type
_entity_poly.pdbx_seq_one_letter_code
_entity_poly.pdbx_strand_id
1 'polypeptide(L)'
;MTMVNKIVSAADAAALIKDGDTLTTSGFVGIGVPDELLAAIEARFLETGHPKGLNLVFAAGQGDGKTRGLNRLGHEGLLKGVVGGHWGLIPKVAALAVEGKIEGWNLPQGCISQLYRDIAAGKPGMLSRVGLETFVDPRNGGGAINALSTEPKVELMQIGGEEVLFYPAQRLTVALLRGTTADEAGNITMEREALTIDNLAQAMAVKNCGGVVIVQVERVARARTLPARDVHIPGILVDAVVVSKPENHLQTYATAFNQGFTNRIRTPEGEIPPMKLDARKVIARRCAFELPVNGVVNLGIGMPEGVAAVAAEEGLLEHMTLTAEPGVIGGQPASGLDFGAAVNTDAVIPQNSQFDFYDGGGLDMTCLGLAQADASGNVNVSRFGSRLAGAGGFINISQNARAVVFAGTFTAKGLEVVIDDGTVAIRQEGHQRKFLDQVEQVTFSGARAARLGQPVLYVTERCVFELTPEGLKLTEIAPGIDLDRDILALMAVRPLIDELAEMDARIFHNREMDLRTDLLHLDLPDRIALDTTTTQLFLNFEKMRVRTQGEVDQVGLLVAERCAPLDRRVDVIVNYDGFRIDEALEPAWARMVADLTERFYRKVSRYSGSAFMRMKLGMVFPHARTHIFETKDQARGYLEL
;
A
#
# COMPACT_ATOMS: atom_id res chain seq x y z
N MET A 1 10.69 8.06 -47.00
CA MET A 1 9.84 6.92 -46.61
C MET A 1 8.44 7.47 -46.39
N THR A 2 7.47 7.04 -47.19
CA THR A 2 6.05 7.30 -46.95
C THR A 2 5.69 6.75 -45.58
N MET A 3 5.08 7.57 -44.71
CA MET A 3 4.64 7.10 -43.39
C MET A 3 3.58 6.02 -43.58
N VAL A 4 3.80 4.85 -42.99
CA VAL A 4 2.82 3.77 -42.96
C VAL A 4 1.76 4.15 -41.93
N ASN A 5 0.53 4.34 -42.39
CA ASN A 5 -0.62 4.54 -41.50
C ASN A 5 -0.85 3.23 -40.72
N LYS A 6 -0.83 3.32 -39.38
CA LYS A 6 -0.97 2.16 -38.47
C LYS A 6 -2.40 1.96 -37.96
N ILE A 7 -3.34 2.79 -38.40
CA ILE A 7 -4.73 2.74 -37.94
C ILE A 7 -5.45 1.59 -38.65
N VAL A 8 -6.03 0.68 -37.87
CA VAL A 8 -6.76 -0.49 -38.36
C VAL A 8 -8.10 -0.63 -37.63
N SER A 9 -9.00 -1.46 -38.16
CA SER A 9 -10.24 -1.79 -37.45
C SER A 9 -9.96 -2.71 -36.25
N ALA A 10 -10.87 -2.73 -35.26
CA ALA A 10 -10.75 -3.65 -34.13
C ALA A 10 -10.76 -5.13 -34.56
N ALA A 11 -11.52 -5.47 -35.62
CA ALA A 11 -11.56 -6.81 -36.17
C ALA A 11 -10.22 -7.21 -36.83
N ASP A 12 -9.61 -6.30 -37.61
CA ASP A 12 -8.31 -6.54 -38.23
C ASP A 12 -7.21 -6.69 -37.17
N ALA A 13 -7.25 -5.86 -36.12
CA ALA A 13 -6.35 -5.97 -34.98
C ALA A 13 -6.51 -7.32 -34.25
N ALA A 14 -7.74 -7.74 -33.98
CA ALA A 14 -8.01 -9.05 -33.37
C ALA A 14 -7.55 -10.21 -34.27
N ALA A 15 -7.55 -10.04 -35.59
CA ALA A 15 -7.06 -11.04 -36.56
C ALA A 15 -5.53 -11.22 -36.52
N LEU A 16 -4.78 -10.28 -35.97
CA LEU A 16 -3.33 -10.40 -35.78
C LEU A 16 -2.97 -11.45 -34.73
N ILE A 17 -3.87 -11.70 -33.76
CA ILE A 17 -3.67 -12.67 -32.69
C ILE A 17 -3.91 -14.09 -33.22
N LYS A 18 -2.93 -14.96 -32.99
CA LYS A 18 -2.92 -16.35 -33.47
C LYS A 18 -3.11 -17.33 -32.34
N ASP A 19 -3.45 -18.56 -32.68
CA ASP A 19 -3.53 -19.66 -31.71
C ASP A 19 -2.20 -19.81 -30.97
N GLY A 20 -2.25 -20.02 -29.65
CA GLY A 20 -1.06 -20.22 -28.82
C GLY A 20 -0.26 -18.95 -28.48
N ASP A 21 -0.70 -17.76 -28.90
CA ASP A 21 -0.03 -16.51 -28.53
C ASP A 21 -0.02 -16.30 -27.01
N THR A 22 1.02 -15.60 -26.53
CA THR A 22 1.17 -15.19 -25.13
C THR A 22 0.92 -13.69 -25.02
N LEU A 23 -0.24 -13.34 -24.48
CA LEU A 23 -0.75 -11.99 -24.39
C LEU A 23 -0.33 -11.34 -23.07
N THR A 24 -0.01 -10.05 -23.14
CA THR A 24 -0.05 -9.15 -22.00
C THR A 24 -1.03 -8.02 -22.27
N THR A 25 -1.69 -7.54 -21.21
CA THR A 25 -2.71 -6.49 -21.31
C THR A 25 -2.40 -5.35 -20.33
N SER A 26 -2.59 -4.12 -20.77
CA SER A 26 -2.57 -2.97 -19.87
C SER A 26 -3.86 -2.94 -19.04
N GLY A 27 -3.74 -2.55 -17.78
CA GLY A 27 -4.88 -2.10 -16.99
C GLY A 27 -4.76 -2.39 -15.50
N PHE A 28 -5.54 -1.64 -14.72
CA PHE A 28 -5.69 -1.77 -13.28
C PHE A 28 -7.15 -1.50 -12.90
N VAL A 29 -7.85 -2.49 -12.36
CA VAL A 29 -9.31 -2.48 -12.18
C VAL A 29 -10.02 -2.19 -13.51
N GLY A 30 -10.51 -0.97 -13.71
CA GLY A 30 -11.13 -0.50 -14.95
C GLY A 30 -10.33 0.60 -15.67
N ILE A 31 -9.14 0.95 -15.17
CA ILE A 31 -8.31 2.03 -15.70
C ILE A 31 -7.32 1.46 -16.69
N GLY A 32 -7.17 2.09 -17.86
CA GLY A 32 -6.20 1.67 -18.87
C GLY A 32 -6.48 0.31 -19.51
N VAL A 33 -7.68 -0.25 -19.32
CA VAL A 33 -8.09 -1.53 -19.93
C VAL A 33 -8.51 -1.30 -21.40
N PRO A 34 -7.95 -2.05 -22.37
CA PRO A 34 -8.31 -1.94 -23.79
C PRO A 34 -9.57 -2.76 -24.12
N ASP A 35 -10.72 -2.34 -23.60
CA ASP A 35 -11.99 -3.09 -23.72
C ASP A 35 -12.47 -3.33 -25.17
N GLU A 36 -12.22 -2.42 -26.11
CA GLU A 36 -12.61 -2.61 -27.53
C GLU A 36 -11.83 -3.77 -28.14
N LEU A 37 -10.53 -3.85 -27.85
CA LEU A 37 -9.68 -4.95 -28.32
C LEU A 37 -10.10 -6.29 -27.71
N LEU A 38 -10.37 -6.30 -26.40
CA LEU A 38 -10.84 -7.51 -25.70
C LEU A 38 -12.21 -7.97 -26.25
N ALA A 39 -13.12 -7.04 -26.53
CA ALA A 39 -14.40 -7.34 -27.15
C ALA A 39 -14.26 -7.88 -28.58
N ALA A 40 -13.33 -7.35 -29.37
CA ALA A 40 -13.07 -7.83 -30.73
C ALA A 40 -12.49 -9.26 -30.74
N ILE A 41 -11.60 -9.59 -29.79
CA ILE A 41 -11.06 -10.95 -29.62
C ILE A 41 -12.17 -11.92 -29.24
N GLU A 42 -12.99 -11.55 -28.25
CA GLU A 42 -14.14 -12.35 -27.83
C GLU A 42 -15.11 -12.62 -28.98
N ALA A 43 -15.50 -11.57 -29.71
CA ALA A 43 -16.40 -11.69 -30.86
C ALA A 43 -15.84 -12.63 -31.94
N ARG A 44 -14.56 -12.47 -32.29
CA ARG A 44 -13.88 -13.32 -33.27
C ARG A 44 -13.84 -14.79 -32.82
N PHE A 45 -13.56 -15.04 -31.53
CA PHE A 45 -13.55 -16.39 -30.98
C PHE A 45 -14.95 -17.03 -31.04
N LEU A 46 -15.98 -16.29 -30.66
CA LEU A 46 -17.37 -16.79 -30.70
C LEU A 46 -17.86 -17.06 -32.13
N GLU A 47 -17.42 -16.27 -33.11
CA GLU A 47 -17.80 -16.44 -34.51
C GLU A 47 -17.02 -17.59 -35.19
N THR A 48 -15.73 -17.72 -34.91
CA THR A 48 -14.82 -18.56 -35.71
C THR A 48 -14.21 -19.73 -34.96
N GLY A 49 -14.31 -19.76 -33.63
CA GLY A 49 -13.56 -20.69 -32.76
C GLY A 49 -12.06 -20.35 -32.61
N HIS A 50 -11.61 -19.21 -33.15
CA HIS A 50 -10.22 -18.76 -33.11
C HIS A 50 -10.10 -17.29 -32.65
N PRO A 51 -9.00 -16.91 -31.96
CA PRO A 51 -7.86 -17.74 -31.60
C PRO A 51 -8.15 -18.71 -30.46
N LYS A 52 -7.40 -19.80 -30.36
CA LYS A 52 -7.52 -20.79 -29.27
C LYS A 52 -6.20 -21.03 -28.56
N GLY A 53 -6.30 -21.49 -27.32
CA GLY A 53 -5.16 -21.90 -26.51
C GLY A 53 -4.17 -20.78 -26.19
N LEU A 54 -4.66 -19.56 -26.00
CA LEU A 54 -3.85 -18.40 -25.64
C LEU A 54 -3.28 -18.52 -24.23
N ASN A 55 -2.07 -18.00 -24.02
CA ASN A 55 -1.54 -17.73 -22.69
C ASN A 55 -1.78 -16.26 -22.34
N LEU A 56 -2.08 -15.96 -21.08
CA LEU A 56 -2.32 -14.60 -20.62
C LEU A 56 -1.44 -14.26 -19.42
N VAL A 57 -0.79 -13.09 -19.46
CA VAL A 57 0.05 -12.55 -18.39
C VAL A 57 -0.44 -11.17 -18.01
N PHE A 58 -0.87 -10.98 -16.77
CA PHE A 58 -1.32 -9.67 -16.28
C PHE A 58 -0.88 -9.40 -14.84
N ALA A 59 -0.41 -8.19 -14.57
CA ALA A 59 0.01 -7.79 -13.24
C ALA A 59 -1.18 -7.52 -12.32
N ALA A 60 -2.07 -6.59 -12.68
CA ALA A 60 -3.21 -6.19 -11.86
C ALA A 60 -4.53 -6.76 -12.38
N GLY A 61 -5.52 -6.91 -11.50
CA GLY A 61 -6.84 -7.40 -11.89
C GLY A 61 -7.55 -6.42 -12.81
N GLN A 62 -7.97 -6.87 -13.99
CA GLN A 62 -8.57 -6.03 -15.04
C GLN A 62 -10.00 -6.50 -15.32
N GLY A 63 -10.97 -5.92 -14.63
CA GLY A 63 -12.36 -6.36 -14.72
C GLY A 63 -13.29 -5.62 -13.76
N ASP A 64 -14.59 -5.76 -14.01
CA ASP A 64 -15.68 -5.18 -13.21
C ASP A 64 -16.24 -6.18 -12.17
N GLY A 65 -15.60 -7.33 -12.00
CA GLY A 65 -16.13 -8.44 -11.21
C GLY A 65 -17.33 -9.15 -11.85
N LYS A 66 -17.60 -8.91 -13.14
CA LYS A 66 -18.74 -9.50 -13.87
C LYS A 66 -18.32 -9.95 -15.27
N THR A 67 -18.40 -9.06 -16.27
CA THR A 67 -18.32 -9.42 -17.69
C THR A 67 -17.32 -8.58 -18.50
N ARG A 68 -16.84 -7.45 -17.97
CA ARG A 68 -15.91 -6.54 -18.68
C ARG A 68 -14.44 -6.90 -18.44
N GLY A 69 -13.55 -6.26 -19.20
CA GLY A 69 -12.11 -6.49 -19.13
C GLY A 69 -11.75 -7.92 -19.50
N LEU A 70 -10.86 -8.56 -18.73
CA LEU A 70 -10.37 -9.91 -19.04
C LEU A 70 -11.45 -10.99 -18.92
N ASN A 71 -12.60 -10.70 -18.30
CA ASN A 71 -13.74 -11.62 -18.31
C ASN A 71 -14.22 -11.96 -19.73
N ARG A 72 -13.96 -11.09 -20.71
CA ARG A 72 -14.22 -11.34 -22.13
C ARG A 72 -13.39 -12.49 -22.71
N LEU A 73 -12.26 -12.82 -22.08
CA LEU A 73 -11.40 -13.95 -22.46
C LEU A 73 -11.76 -15.25 -21.71
N GLY A 74 -12.69 -15.19 -20.76
CA GLY A 74 -13.09 -16.34 -19.94
C GLY A 74 -14.04 -17.29 -20.68
N HIS A 75 -13.56 -17.89 -21.77
CA HIS A 75 -14.25 -18.92 -22.55
C HIS A 75 -13.38 -20.19 -22.63
N GLU A 76 -14.01 -21.36 -22.54
CA GLU A 76 -13.30 -22.63 -22.71
C GLU A 76 -12.69 -22.73 -24.12
N GLY A 77 -11.42 -23.18 -24.19
CA GLY A 77 -10.67 -23.29 -25.44
C GLY A 77 -10.00 -22.00 -25.90
N LEU A 78 -10.47 -20.81 -25.49
CA LEU A 78 -9.82 -19.53 -25.81
C LEU A 78 -8.49 -19.40 -25.06
N LEU A 79 -8.51 -19.63 -23.74
CA LEU A 79 -7.31 -19.62 -22.89
C LEU A 79 -6.80 -21.05 -22.65
N LYS A 80 -5.48 -21.22 -22.64
CA LYS A 80 -4.78 -22.43 -22.18
C LYS A 80 -4.22 -22.24 -20.76
N GLY A 81 -3.59 -21.10 -20.50
CA GLY A 81 -2.87 -20.85 -19.26
C GLY A 81 -2.79 -19.38 -18.90
N VAL A 82 -2.75 -19.07 -17.59
CA VAL A 82 -2.80 -17.70 -17.10
C VAL A 82 -1.83 -17.49 -15.94
N VAL A 83 -1.00 -16.45 -16.03
CA VAL A 83 -0.19 -15.92 -14.93
C VAL A 83 -0.75 -14.55 -14.55
N GLY A 84 -1.33 -14.45 -13.36
CA GLY A 84 -2.10 -13.26 -12.96
C GLY A 84 -1.78 -12.80 -11.55
N GLY A 85 -1.71 -11.49 -11.31
CA GLY A 85 -1.49 -10.98 -9.95
C GLY A 85 -2.75 -10.88 -9.10
N HIS A 86 -3.90 -10.47 -9.66
CA HIS A 86 -5.16 -10.36 -8.93
C HIS A 86 -6.36 -10.90 -9.73
N TRP A 87 -7.05 -11.88 -9.19
CA TRP A 87 -8.07 -12.68 -9.87
C TRP A 87 -9.51 -12.31 -9.49
N GLY A 88 -9.71 -11.59 -8.38
CA GLY A 88 -11.03 -11.33 -7.82
C GLY A 88 -11.97 -10.50 -8.70
N LEU A 89 -11.44 -9.77 -9.69
CA LEU A 89 -12.21 -8.94 -10.62
C LEU A 89 -12.54 -9.65 -11.95
N ILE A 90 -12.03 -10.87 -12.13
CA ILE A 90 -12.14 -11.65 -13.38
C ILE A 90 -12.78 -13.03 -13.15
N PRO A 91 -13.98 -13.09 -12.54
CA PRO A 91 -14.58 -14.34 -12.10
C PRO A 91 -14.77 -15.38 -13.22
N LYS A 92 -14.99 -14.97 -14.48
CA LYS A 92 -15.09 -15.93 -15.60
C LYS A 92 -13.76 -16.68 -15.83
N VAL A 93 -12.65 -15.96 -15.81
CA VAL A 93 -11.30 -16.54 -15.99
C VAL A 93 -10.89 -17.32 -14.74
N ALA A 94 -11.17 -16.78 -13.55
CA ALA A 94 -10.89 -17.44 -12.28
C ALA A 94 -11.63 -18.78 -12.15
N ALA A 95 -12.88 -18.87 -12.60
CA ALA A 95 -13.65 -20.12 -12.61
C ALA A 95 -12.96 -21.20 -13.45
N LEU A 96 -12.50 -20.87 -14.66
CA LEU A 96 -11.78 -21.83 -15.51
C LEU A 96 -10.51 -22.37 -14.83
N ALA A 97 -9.75 -21.50 -14.14
CA ALA A 97 -8.55 -21.92 -13.41
C ALA A 97 -8.90 -22.78 -12.18
N VAL A 98 -9.85 -22.36 -11.35
CA VAL A 98 -10.25 -23.12 -10.14
C VAL A 98 -10.84 -24.48 -10.50
N GLU A 99 -11.59 -24.58 -11.60
CA GLU A 99 -12.17 -25.83 -12.13
C GLU A 99 -11.16 -26.72 -12.85
N GLY A 100 -9.90 -26.28 -12.99
CA GLY A 100 -8.84 -27.06 -13.65
C GLY A 100 -9.01 -27.17 -15.18
N LYS A 101 -9.74 -26.23 -15.80
CA LYS A 101 -9.95 -26.17 -17.26
C LYS A 101 -8.81 -25.46 -17.99
N ILE A 102 -8.06 -24.62 -17.27
CA ILE A 102 -6.84 -23.93 -17.75
C ILE A 102 -5.75 -24.00 -16.68
N GLU A 103 -4.49 -23.87 -17.10
CA GLU A 103 -3.38 -23.65 -16.18
C GLU A 103 -3.51 -22.25 -15.54
N GLY A 104 -3.07 -22.10 -14.29
CA GLY A 104 -3.23 -20.89 -13.52
C GLY A 104 -2.15 -20.74 -12.45
N TRP A 105 -1.46 -19.60 -12.48
CA TRP A 105 -0.55 -19.17 -11.43
C TRP A 105 -0.95 -17.79 -10.90
N ASN A 106 -0.90 -17.64 -9.58
CA ASN A 106 -0.99 -16.36 -8.92
C ASN A 106 0.38 -15.95 -8.37
N LEU A 107 0.97 -14.91 -8.95
CA LEU A 107 2.25 -14.34 -8.55
C LEU A 107 2.05 -12.91 -8.01
N PRO A 108 2.99 -12.34 -7.24
CA PRO A 108 2.88 -10.96 -6.75
C PRO A 108 2.79 -9.97 -7.92
N GLN A 109 1.85 -9.03 -7.86
CA GLN A 109 1.61 -8.05 -8.92
C GLN A 109 2.87 -7.26 -9.28
N GLY A 110 3.65 -6.83 -8.27
CA GLY A 110 4.88 -6.08 -8.50
C GLY A 110 5.96 -6.92 -9.18
N CYS A 111 6.04 -8.22 -8.85
CA CYS A 111 6.96 -9.12 -9.53
C CYS A 111 6.62 -9.28 -11.01
N ILE A 112 5.33 -9.42 -11.37
CA ILE A 112 4.91 -9.48 -12.78
C ILE A 112 5.21 -8.15 -13.49
N SER A 113 4.89 -7.03 -12.84
CA SER A 113 5.10 -5.68 -13.37
C SER A 113 6.58 -5.37 -13.66
N GLN A 114 7.48 -5.68 -12.72
CA GLN A 114 8.92 -5.56 -12.90
C GLN A 114 9.48 -6.55 -13.94
N LEU A 115 8.90 -7.76 -14.03
CA LEU A 115 9.32 -8.75 -15.04
C LEU A 115 9.10 -8.23 -16.47
N TYR A 116 8.10 -7.38 -16.74
CA TYR A 116 7.97 -6.73 -18.04
C TYR A 116 9.22 -5.92 -18.39
N ARG A 117 9.77 -5.16 -17.44
CA ARG A 117 11.03 -4.40 -17.64
C ARG A 117 12.21 -5.34 -17.88
N ASP A 118 12.30 -6.45 -17.16
CA ASP A 118 13.41 -7.38 -17.30
C ASP A 118 13.35 -8.16 -18.62
N ILE A 119 12.15 -8.55 -19.08
CA ILE A 119 11.92 -9.09 -20.43
C ILE A 119 12.30 -8.07 -21.49
N ALA A 120 11.89 -6.81 -21.34
CA ALA A 120 12.26 -5.73 -22.24
C ALA A 120 13.79 -5.56 -22.35
N ALA A 121 14.52 -5.78 -21.25
CA ALA A 121 15.98 -5.72 -21.21
C ALA A 121 16.67 -7.00 -21.69
N GLY A 122 15.93 -8.05 -22.08
CA GLY A 122 16.50 -9.34 -22.50
C GLY A 122 17.15 -10.14 -21.37
N LYS A 123 16.76 -9.88 -20.11
CA LYS A 123 17.26 -10.62 -18.96
C LYS A 123 16.60 -12.00 -18.87
N PRO A 124 17.26 -13.01 -18.26
CA PRO A 124 16.70 -14.36 -18.11
C PRO A 124 15.52 -14.42 -17.13
N GLY A 125 15.34 -13.41 -16.28
CA GLY A 125 14.31 -13.33 -15.27
C GLY A 125 14.67 -12.29 -14.22
N MET A 126 13.88 -12.23 -13.16
CA MET A 126 14.02 -11.28 -12.06
C MET A 126 14.35 -12.01 -10.75
N LEU A 127 15.28 -11.48 -9.97
CA LEU A 127 15.53 -11.93 -8.59
C LEU A 127 14.78 -11.02 -7.61
N SER A 128 14.07 -11.61 -6.65
CA SER A 128 13.38 -10.85 -5.60
C SER A 128 13.25 -11.67 -4.31
N ARG A 129 13.17 -10.98 -3.17
CA ARG A 129 12.79 -11.60 -1.88
C ARG A 129 11.27 -11.63 -1.68
N VAL A 130 10.53 -10.87 -2.50
CA VAL A 130 9.08 -10.84 -2.47
C VAL A 130 8.54 -12.22 -2.77
N GLY A 131 7.71 -12.75 -1.88
CA GLY A 131 7.08 -14.07 -2.00
C GLY A 131 7.70 -15.16 -1.13
N LEU A 132 8.89 -14.95 -0.57
CA LEU A 132 9.51 -15.92 0.35
C LEU A 132 8.58 -16.23 1.51
N GLU A 133 8.47 -17.52 1.85
CA GLU A 133 7.64 -18.05 2.93
C GLU A 133 6.13 -17.77 2.78
N THR A 134 5.68 -17.39 1.58
CA THR A 134 4.26 -17.32 1.21
C THR A 134 3.90 -18.50 0.30
N PHE A 135 2.66 -18.60 -0.17
CA PHE A 135 2.25 -19.63 -1.15
C PHE A 135 2.95 -19.49 -2.52
N VAL A 136 3.57 -18.35 -2.80
CA VAL A 136 4.37 -18.11 -4.01
C VAL A 136 5.73 -18.79 -3.94
N ASP A 137 6.25 -19.01 -2.72
CA ASP A 137 7.47 -19.77 -2.51
C ASP A 137 7.29 -21.20 -3.08
N PRO A 138 8.23 -21.72 -3.89
CA PRO A 138 8.11 -23.06 -4.46
C PRO A 138 8.00 -24.16 -3.39
N ARG A 139 8.47 -23.92 -2.15
CA ARG A 139 8.27 -24.82 -1.01
C ARG A 139 6.80 -24.94 -0.57
N ASN A 140 5.98 -23.93 -0.91
CA ASN A 140 4.58 -23.78 -0.49
C ASN A 140 3.60 -23.74 -1.67
N GLY A 141 4.02 -24.18 -2.86
CA GLY A 141 3.15 -24.33 -4.04
C GLY A 141 3.54 -23.50 -5.26
N GLY A 142 4.52 -22.57 -5.16
CA GLY A 142 5.04 -21.86 -6.33
C GLY A 142 4.01 -20.97 -7.03
N GLY A 143 2.95 -20.55 -6.32
CA GLY A 143 1.85 -19.78 -6.87
C GLY A 143 0.83 -20.57 -7.71
N ALA A 144 0.95 -21.90 -7.82
CA ALA A 144 0.01 -22.71 -8.59
C ALA A 144 -1.42 -22.66 -8.01
N ILE A 145 -2.42 -22.44 -8.88
CA ILE A 145 -3.84 -22.36 -8.49
C ILE A 145 -4.49 -23.75 -8.43
N ASN A 146 -4.05 -24.66 -9.30
CA ASN A 146 -4.64 -25.99 -9.48
C ASN A 146 -3.56 -27.04 -9.81
N ALA A 147 -3.95 -28.31 -9.80
CA ALA A 147 -3.04 -29.43 -10.07
C ALA A 147 -2.58 -29.53 -11.55
N LEU A 148 -3.27 -28.86 -12.48
CA LEU A 148 -2.86 -28.80 -13.90
C LEU A 148 -1.60 -27.92 -14.07
N SER A 149 -1.40 -26.96 -13.16
CA SER A 149 -0.35 -25.94 -13.21
C SER A 149 0.99 -26.46 -12.69
N THR A 150 1.67 -27.28 -13.50
CA THR A 150 2.86 -28.03 -13.08
C THR A 150 4.19 -27.38 -13.45
N GLU A 151 4.20 -26.48 -14.44
CA GLU A 151 5.40 -25.76 -14.83
C GLU A 151 5.86 -24.80 -13.71
N PRO A 152 7.12 -24.86 -13.25
CA PRO A 152 7.60 -23.96 -12.22
C PRO A 152 7.68 -22.53 -12.76
N LYS A 153 7.01 -21.59 -12.08
CA LYS A 153 7.07 -20.15 -12.38
C LYS A 153 7.94 -19.36 -11.39
N VAL A 154 8.43 -20.03 -10.36
CA VAL A 154 9.27 -19.47 -9.31
C VAL A 154 10.28 -20.52 -8.87
N GLU A 155 11.55 -20.14 -8.79
CA GLU A 155 12.64 -20.99 -8.30
C GLU A 155 13.27 -20.38 -7.05
N LEU A 156 13.65 -21.21 -6.07
CA LEU A 156 14.40 -20.75 -4.91
C LEU A 156 15.89 -20.83 -5.21
N MET A 157 16.61 -19.73 -5.03
CA MET A 157 18.04 -19.62 -5.26
C MET A 157 18.77 -19.13 -4.01
N GLN A 158 20.08 -19.40 -3.95
CA GLN A 158 21.01 -18.88 -2.96
C GLN A 158 21.96 -17.91 -3.64
N ILE A 159 21.89 -16.62 -3.29
CA ILE A 159 22.73 -15.57 -3.87
C ILE A 159 23.38 -14.79 -2.73
N GLY A 160 24.71 -14.79 -2.67
CA GLY A 160 25.45 -14.08 -1.63
C GLY A 160 25.19 -14.59 -0.20
N GLY A 161 24.72 -15.83 -0.04
CA GLY A 161 24.36 -16.42 1.26
C GLY A 161 22.91 -16.14 1.69
N GLU A 162 22.12 -15.46 0.85
CA GLU A 162 20.71 -15.15 1.10
C GLU A 162 19.80 -15.98 0.19
N GLU A 163 18.67 -16.43 0.74
CA GLU A 163 17.57 -16.98 -0.06
C GLU A 163 16.91 -15.87 -0.88
N VAL A 164 16.74 -16.12 -2.17
CA VAL A 164 15.99 -15.26 -3.09
C VAL A 164 15.12 -16.11 -4.01
N LEU A 165 14.03 -15.54 -4.49
CA LEU A 165 13.18 -16.15 -5.51
C LEU A 165 13.59 -15.62 -6.89
N PHE A 166 13.75 -16.54 -7.83
CA PHE A 166 13.93 -16.25 -9.24
C PHE A 166 12.62 -16.45 -9.97
N TYR A 167 12.18 -15.38 -10.65
CA TYR A 167 10.99 -15.34 -11.49
C TYR A 167 11.46 -15.37 -12.96
N PRO A 168 11.36 -16.52 -13.67
CA PRO A 168 11.88 -16.65 -15.02
C PRO A 168 11.17 -15.72 -16.01
N ALA A 169 11.92 -15.12 -16.93
CA ALA A 169 11.36 -14.33 -18.02
C ALA A 169 10.60 -15.22 -19.01
N GLN A 170 9.35 -14.87 -19.29
CA GLN A 170 8.53 -15.54 -20.29
C GLN A 170 8.47 -14.75 -21.59
N ARG A 171 8.38 -15.46 -22.72
CA ARG A 171 8.27 -14.82 -24.02
C ARG A 171 6.86 -14.28 -24.23
N LEU A 172 6.71 -12.97 -24.35
CA LEU A 172 5.45 -12.30 -24.68
C LEU A 172 5.35 -12.06 -26.19
N THR A 173 4.25 -12.43 -26.84
CA THR A 173 4.10 -12.31 -28.30
C THR A 173 3.12 -11.22 -28.72
N VAL A 174 2.17 -10.83 -27.85
CA VAL A 174 1.21 -9.77 -28.13
C VAL A 174 1.03 -8.86 -26.91
N ALA A 175 1.03 -7.54 -27.12
CA ALA A 175 0.65 -6.55 -26.13
C ALA A 175 -0.63 -5.83 -26.57
N LEU A 176 -1.64 -5.85 -25.71
CA LEU A 176 -2.87 -5.04 -25.86
C LEU A 176 -2.79 -3.88 -24.88
N LEU A 177 -2.58 -2.68 -25.40
CA LEU A 177 -2.32 -1.49 -24.61
C LEU A 177 -3.37 -0.42 -24.85
N ARG A 178 -3.37 0.62 -24.01
CA ARG A 178 -4.28 1.75 -24.13
C ARG A 178 -3.57 3.08 -23.90
N GLY A 179 -3.99 4.11 -24.65
CA GLY A 179 -3.71 5.50 -24.35
C GLY A 179 -4.85 6.40 -24.85
N THR A 180 -4.67 7.71 -24.76
CA THR A 180 -5.72 8.67 -25.11
C THR A 180 -5.66 9.06 -26.59
N THR A 181 -4.51 9.54 -27.08
CA THR A 181 -4.37 10.02 -28.46
C THR A 181 -3.19 9.34 -29.14
N ALA A 182 -3.42 8.83 -30.36
CA ALA A 182 -2.35 8.38 -31.26
C ALA A 182 -2.07 9.41 -32.35
N ASP A 183 -0.83 9.56 -32.79
CA ASP A 183 -0.56 10.15 -34.11
C ASP A 183 -0.51 9.08 -35.22
N GLU A 184 -0.54 9.48 -36.49
CA GLU A 184 -0.52 8.53 -37.62
C GLU A 184 0.76 7.68 -37.69
N ALA A 185 1.83 8.06 -36.99
CA ALA A 185 3.07 7.28 -36.87
C ALA A 185 3.02 6.26 -35.71
N GLY A 186 1.97 6.31 -34.88
CA GLY A 186 1.73 5.44 -33.74
C GLY A 186 2.28 5.96 -32.41
N ASN A 187 2.73 7.22 -32.31
CA ASN A 187 3.10 7.78 -31.01
C ASN A 187 1.84 7.98 -30.16
N ILE A 188 1.88 7.59 -28.88
CA ILE A 188 0.70 7.59 -28.00
C ILE A 188 0.92 8.50 -26.79
N THR A 189 -0.03 9.41 -26.55
CA THR A 189 -0.13 10.21 -25.33
C THR A 189 -1.26 9.67 -24.43
N MET A 190 -1.23 10.02 -23.14
CA MET A 190 -2.18 9.52 -22.12
C MET A 190 -2.84 10.67 -21.36
N GLU A 191 -3.11 11.79 -22.03
CA GLU A 191 -3.52 13.03 -21.37
C GLU A 191 -4.89 12.99 -20.68
N ARG A 192 -5.73 11.98 -20.98
CA ARG A 192 -7.01 11.74 -20.30
C ARG A 192 -7.03 10.44 -19.49
N GLU A 193 -5.98 9.64 -19.51
CA GLU A 193 -5.92 8.45 -18.65
C GLU A 193 -5.72 8.87 -17.19
N ALA A 194 -6.27 8.10 -16.25
CA ALA A 194 -6.03 8.33 -14.83
C ALA A 194 -4.62 7.87 -14.39
N LEU A 195 -4.04 6.92 -15.14
CA LEU A 195 -2.79 6.24 -14.81
C LEU A 195 -1.97 5.96 -16.08
N THR A 196 -0.65 5.85 -15.93
CA THR A 196 0.27 5.45 -17.00
C THR A 196 0.58 3.94 -17.01
N ILE A 197 0.53 3.30 -15.84
CA ILE A 197 0.69 1.85 -15.61
C ILE A 197 1.94 1.25 -16.29
N ASP A 198 1.91 -0.02 -16.72
CA ASP A 198 3.06 -0.74 -17.29
C ASP A 198 3.20 -0.61 -18.81
N ASN A 199 2.43 0.27 -19.46
CA ASN A 199 2.28 0.35 -20.92
C ASN A 199 3.64 0.36 -21.66
N LEU A 200 4.57 1.22 -21.26
CA LEU A 200 5.87 1.33 -21.93
C LEU A 200 6.72 0.07 -21.76
N ALA A 201 6.76 -0.50 -20.56
CA ALA A 201 7.50 -1.73 -20.27
C ALA A 201 6.93 -2.92 -21.05
N GLN A 202 5.61 -3.06 -21.10
CA GLN A 202 4.92 -4.09 -21.87
C GLN A 202 5.19 -3.96 -23.37
N ALA A 203 5.12 -2.75 -23.92
CA ALA A 203 5.42 -2.50 -25.33
C ALA A 203 6.84 -2.93 -25.69
N MET A 204 7.84 -2.51 -24.90
CA MET A 204 9.24 -2.89 -25.13
C MET A 204 9.46 -4.41 -24.97
N ALA A 205 8.85 -5.02 -23.95
CA ALA A 205 8.95 -6.46 -23.69
C ALA A 205 8.49 -7.29 -24.90
N VAL A 206 7.32 -6.97 -25.43
CA VAL A 206 6.75 -7.67 -26.59
C VAL A 206 7.55 -7.40 -27.85
N LYS A 207 7.93 -6.14 -28.13
CA LYS A 207 8.73 -5.83 -29.33
C LYS A 207 10.08 -6.52 -29.34
N ASN A 208 10.77 -6.55 -28.19
CA ASN A 208 12.08 -7.22 -28.10
C ASN A 208 11.97 -8.75 -28.15
N CYS A 209 10.78 -9.32 -27.91
CA CYS A 209 10.48 -10.74 -28.18
C CYS A 209 10.08 -11.02 -29.65
N GLY A 210 10.09 -10.00 -30.51
CA GLY A 210 9.65 -10.07 -31.91
C GLY A 210 8.13 -10.10 -32.08
N GLY A 211 7.38 -9.69 -31.06
CA GLY A 211 5.92 -9.71 -31.04
C GLY A 211 5.25 -8.46 -31.63
N VAL A 212 3.94 -8.39 -31.45
CA VAL A 212 3.05 -7.35 -31.99
C VAL A 212 2.45 -6.50 -30.87
N VAL A 213 2.54 -5.18 -30.99
CA VAL A 213 1.93 -4.23 -30.05
C VAL A 213 0.75 -3.53 -30.71
N ILE A 214 -0.42 -3.67 -30.08
CA ILE A 214 -1.68 -3.09 -30.52
C ILE A 214 -2.14 -2.12 -29.45
N VAL A 215 -2.36 -0.85 -29.82
CA VAL A 215 -2.79 0.19 -28.88
C VAL A 215 -4.19 0.70 -29.22
N GLN A 216 -5.09 0.60 -28.26
CA GLN A 216 -6.39 1.25 -28.32
C GLN A 216 -6.28 2.72 -27.92
N VAL A 217 -6.91 3.62 -28.67
CA VAL A 217 -6.96 5.06 -28.37
C VAL A 217 -8.35 5.66 -28.51
N GLU A 218 -8.59 6.77 -27.81
CA GLU A 218 -9.82 7.56 -27.94
C GLU A 218 -9.89 8.27 -29.30
N ARG A 219 -8.75 8.83 -29.75
CA ARG A 219 -8.69 9.65 -30.98
C ARG A 219 -7.33 9.65 -31.66
N VAL A 220 -7.30 10.22 -32.86
CA VAL A 220 -6.11 10.33 -33.71
C VAL A 220 -5.76 11.80 -33.96
N ALA A 221 -4.46 12.10 -33.94
CA ALA A 221 -3.88 13.37 -34.34
C ALA A 221 -2.99 13.18 -35.60
N ARG A 222 -2.64 14.29 -36.25
CA ARG A 222 -1.70 14.28 -37.37
C ARG A 222 -0.32 13.83 -36.91
N ALA A 223 0.41 13.09 -37.74
CA ALA A 223 1.79 12.71 -37.42
C ALA A 223 2.67 13.89 -37.00
N ARG A 224 3.49 13.67 -35.96
CA ARG A 224 4.48 14.65 -35.44
C ARG A 224 3.89 15.93 -34.84
N THR A 225 2.61 15.92 -34.42
CA THR A 225 2.01 17.05 -33.70
C THR A 225 1.90 16.84 -32.19
N LEU A 226 2.14 15.63 -31.69
CA LEU A 226 2.09 15.34 -30.26
C LEU A 226 3.34 15.91 -29.55
N PRO A 227 3.19 16.55 -28.37
CA PRO A 227 4.32 17.02 -27.59
C PRO A 227 5.24 15.85 -27.20
N ALA A 228 6.53 15.93 -27.54
CA ALA A 228 7.44 14.80 -27.40
C ALA A 228 7.61 14.31 -25.94
N ARG A 229 7.47 15.19 -24.95
CA ARG A 229 7.54 14.84 -23.52
C ARG A 229 6.26 14.18 -22.99
N ASP A 230 5.17 14.24 -23.73
CA ASP A 230 3.88 13.64 -23.37
C ASP A 230 3.68 12.27 -24.07
N VAL A 231 4.59 11.88 -24.97
CA VAL A 231 4.55 10.58 -25.65
C VAL A 231 5.01 9.50 -24.68
N HIS A 232 4.08 8.65 -24.24
CA HIS A 232 4.33 7.57 -23.29
C HIS A 232 4.64 6.24 -23.98
N ILE A 233 4.08 6.00 -25.18
CA ILE A 233 4.43 4.85 -26.02
C ILE A 233 4.95 5.39 -27.35
N PRO A 234 6.27 5.33 -27.59
CA PRO A 234 6.85 5.74 -28.87
C PRO A 234 6.32 4.90 -30.02
N GLY A 235 6.00 5.53 -31.14
CA GLY A 235 5.40 4.86 -32.29
C GLY A 235 6.28 3.80 -32.94
N ILE A 236 7.59 3.79 -32.67
CA ILE A 236 8.50 2.70 -33.08
C ILE A 236 8.14 1.36 -32.42
N LEU A 237 7.45 1.40 -31.27
CA LEU A 237 7.03 0.21 -30.54
C LEU A 237 5.63 -0.24 -30.93
N VAL A 238 4.89 0.53 -31.71
CA VAL A 238 3.48 0.26 -32.02
C VAL A 238 3.35 -0.31 -33.43
N ASP A 239 2.64 -1.43 -33.56
CA ASP A 239 2.38 -2.08 -34.86
C ASP A 239 0.99 -1.75 -35.40
N ALA A 240 0.00 -1.60 -34.51
CA ALA A 240 -1.38 -1.27 -34.88
C ALA A 240 -2.03 -0.32 -33.85
N VAL A 241 -2.86 0.59 -34.35
CA VAL A 241 -3.67 1.51 -33.56
C VAL A 241 -5.14 1.28 -33.86
N VAL A 242 -5.97 1.16 -32.82
CA VAL A 242 -7.42 1.02 -32.94
C VAL A 242 -8.10 2.20 -32.24
N VAL A 243 -8.95 2.91 -32.98
CA VAL A 243 -9.81 3.95 -32.39
C VAL A 243 -11.04 3.28 -31.79
N SER A 244 -11.18 3.35 -30.48
CA SER A 244 -12.28 2.69 -29.76
C SER A 244 -13.57 3.49 -29.79
N LYS A 245 -14.69 2.80 -29.57
CA LYS A 245 -15.97 3.44 -29.29
C LYS A 245 -15.97 4.06 -27.88
N PRO A 246 -16.66 5.19 -27.65
CA PRO A 246 -16.69 5.86 -26.36
C PRO A 246 -17.09 4.96 -25.18
N GLU A 247 -18.06 4.07 -25.36
CA GLU A 247 -18.52 3.13 -24.32
C GLU A 247 -17.44 2.12 -23.86
N ASN A 248 -16.44 1.87 -24.71
CA ASN A 248 -15.30 0.99 -24.45
C ASN A 248 -14.02 1.78 -24.09
N HIS A 249 -14.12 3.10 -23.88
CA HIS A 249 -12.99 3.97 -23.55
C HIS A 249 -13.27 4.88 -22.33
N LEU A 250 -14.09 4.42 -21.39
CA LEU A 250 -14.29 5.12 -20.12
C LEU A 250 -12.96 5.25 -19.36
N GLN A 251 -12.75 6.34 -18.63
CA GLN A 251 -11.53 6.60 -17.86
C GLN A 251 -11.34 5.59 -16.71
N THR A 252 -12.45 5.20 -16.06
CA THR A 252 -12.56 4.07 -15.11
C THR A 252 -13.84 3.28 -15.44
N TYR A 253 -14.16 2.23 -14.66
CA TYR A 253 -15.45 1.53 -14.82
C TYR A 253 -16.63 2.19 -14.11
N ALA A 254 -16.40 3.12 -13.19
CA ALA A 254 -17.46 3.94 -12.58
C ALA A 254 -17.63 5.28 -13.31
N THR A 255 -16.57 5.83 -13.88
CA THR A 255 -16.49 7.21 -14.32
C THR A 255 -16.09 7.27 -15.80
N ALA A 256 -16.99 7.82 -16.62
CA ALA A 256 -16.73 8.00 -18.05
C ALA A 256 -15.55 8.94 -18.29
N PHE A 257 -15.55 10.11 -17.64
CA PHE A 257 -14.44 11.05 -17.63
C PHE A 257 -14.55 12.01 -16.45
N ASN A 258 -13.44 12.20 -15.74
CA ASN A 258 -13.26 13.20 -14.69
C ASN A 258 -11.95 13.94 -14.94
N GLN A 259 -12.03 15.27 -15.02
CA GLN A 259 -10.87 16.13 -15.24
C GLN A 259 -9.86 16.04 -14.08
N GLY A 260 -10.31 15.81 -12.85
CA GLY A 260 -9.45 15.64 -11.67
C GLY A 260 -8.52 14.44 -11.78
N PHE A 261 -8.99 13.33 -12.37
CA PHE A 261 -8.18 12.13 -12.60
C PHE A 261 -7.08 12.33 -13.66
N THR A 262 -7.15 13.39 -14.47
CA THR A 262 -6.07 13.70 -15.42
C THR A 262 -4.82 14.27 -14.75
N ASN A 263 -4.92 14.69 -13.49
CA ASN A 263 -3.84 15.34 -12.73
C ASN A 263 -3.27 16.62 -13.38
N ARG A 264 -4.04 17.23 -14.30
CA ARG A 264 -3.71 18.52 -14.96
C ARG A 264 -4.31 19.73 -14.26
N ILE A 265 -5.22 19.49 -13.31
CA ILE A 265 -5.85 20.50 -12.47
C ILE A 265 -5.92 19.96 -11.05
N ARG A 266 -5.92 20.87 -10.06
CA ARG A 266 -6.39 20.53 -8.72
C ARG A 266 -7.88 20.77 -8.64
N THR A 267 -8.65 19.76 -8.26
CA THR A 267 -10.06 19.93 -7.93
C THR A 267 -10.16 20.68 -6.61
N PRO A 268 -11.17 21.57 -6.43
CA PRO A 268 -11.49 22.08 -5.10
C PRO A 268 -11.62 20.91 -4.13
N GLU A 269 -11.10 21.07 -2.92
CA GLU A 269 -11.24 20.05 -1.89
C GLU A 269 -12.72 19.70 -1.74
N GLY A 270 -13.07 18.46 -2.05
CA GLY A 270 -14.36 17.90 -1.70
C GLY A 270 -14.20 17.33 -0.30
N GLU A 271 -15.06 17.75 0.63
CA GLU A 271 -15.18 17.07 1.91
C GLU A 271 -15.50 15.59 1.64
N ILE A 272 -14.60 14.67 2.03
CA ILE A 272 -14.96 13.25 2.12
C ILE A 272 -16.08 13.19 3.15
N PRO A 273 -17.28 12.71 2.80
CA PRO A 273 -18.35 12.61 3.78
C PRO A 273 -17.89 11.76 4.96
N PRO A 274 -18.08 12.23 6.21
CA PRO A 274 -17.65 11.47 7.37
C PRO A 274 -18.37 10.13 7.38
N MET A 275 -17.64 9.09 7.76
CA MET A 275 -18.22 7.75 7.85
C MET A 275 -19.27 7.71 8.96
N LYS A 276 -20.31 6.91 8.78
CA LYS A 276 -21.20 6.54 9.89
C LYS A 276 -20.38 5.78 10.93
N LEU A 277 -20.61 6.05 12.22
CA LEU A 277 -20.01 5.27 13.30
C LEU A 277 -20.59 3.85 13.32
N ASP A 278 -19.85 2.92 12.73
CA ASP A 278 -20.12 1.49 12.66
C ASP A 278 -18.80 0.72 12.89
N ALA A 279 -18.83 -0.62 12.81
CA ALA A 279 -17.63 -1.44 12.97
C ALA A 279 -16.49 -1.05 12.00
N ARG A 280 -16.81 -0.61 10.77
CA ARG A 280 -15.81 -0.18 9.79
C ARG A 280 -15.17 1.13 10.23
N LYS A 281 -15.94 2.10 10.72
CA LYS A 281 -15.38 3.36 11.26
C LYS A 281 -14.55 3.13 12.52
N VAL A 282 -14.98 2.24 13.44
CA VAL A 282 -14.20 1.87 14.64
C VAL A 282 -12.83 1.31 14.25
N ILE A 283 -12.79 0.34 13.34
CA ILE A 283 -11.54 -0.25 12.85
C ILE A 283 -10.65 0.83 12.20
N ALA A 284 -11.23 1.64 11.30
CA ALA A 284 -10.51 2.70 10.62
C ALA A 284 -9.93 3.73 11.59
N ARG A 285 -10.70 4.11 12.61
CA ARG A 285 -10.28 5.02 13.68
C ARG A 285 -9.11 4.45 14.46
N ARG A 286 -9.17 3.20 14.91
CA ARG A 286 -8.04 2.58 15.60
C ARG A 286 -6.80 2.50 14.71
N CYS A 287 -6.95 2.15 13.43
CA CYS A 287 -5.83 2.13 12.49
C CYS A 287 -5.21 3.53 12.29
N ALA A 288 -6.01 4.59 12.39
CA ALA A 288 -5.54 5.97 12.19
C ALA A 288 -4.55 6.45 13.27
N PHE A 289 -4.57 5.86 14.47
CA PHE A 289 -3.57 6.14 15.52
C PHE A 289 -2.14 5.76 15.10
N GLU A 290 -2.00 4.86 14.13
CA GLU A 290 -0.71 4.38 13.66
C GLU A 290 -0.14 5.21 12.49
N LEU A 291 -0.90 6.18 11.99
CA LEU A 291 -0.52 6.96 10.80
C LEU A 291 0.75 7.79 11.07
N PRO A 292 1.83 7.59 10.27
CA PRO A 292 3.07 8.32 10.46
C PRO A 292 2.94 9.75 9.91
N VAL A 293 3.28 10.73 10.75
CA VAL A 293 3.37 12.13 10.33
C VAL A 293 4.54 12.31 9.36
N ASN A 294 4.23 12.90 8.21
CA ASN A 294 5.08 13.05 7.03
C ASN A 294 5.61 11.71 6.50
N GLY A 295 4.95 10.61 6.80
CA GLY A 295 5.31 9.30 6.29
C GLY A 295 4.68 9.02 4.94
N VAL A 296 5.23 8.02 4.26
CA VAL A 296 4.66 7.48 3.02
C VAL A 296 3.81 6.25 3.36
N VAL A 297 2.51 6.33 3.03
CA VAL A 297 1.51 5.35 3.46
C VAL A 297 0.78 4.77 2.26
N ASN A 298 0.69 3.44 2.21
CA ASN A 298 -0.20 2.75 1.28
C ASN A 298 -1.42 2.19 2.01
N LEU A 299 -2.61 2.50 1.51
CA LEU A 299 -3.88 2.02 2.04
C LEU A 299 -4.54 1.08 1.03
N GLY A 300 -4.80 -0.16 1.43
CA GLY A 300 -5.44 -1.16 0.58
C GLY A 300 -6.93 -0.89 0.33
N ILE A 301 -7.48 -1.58 -0.68
CA ILE A 301 -8.91 -1.57 -0.98
C ILE A 301 -9.75 -2.19 0.16
N GLY A 302 -10.99 -1.74 0.33
CA GLY A 302 -11.94 -2.29 1.30
C GLY A 302 -11.86 -1.64 2.68
N MET A 303 -11.60 -2.41 3.74
CA MET A 303 -11.55 -1.88 5.12
C MET A 303 -10.55 -0.72 5.28
N PRO A 304 -9.33 -0.77 4.72
CA PRO A 304 -8.35 0.31 4.85
C PRO A 304 -8.73 1.62 4.15
N GLU A 305 -9.67 1.62 3.18
CA GLU A 305 -10.19 2.87 2.59
C GLU A 305 -10.81 3.79 3.66
N GLY A 306 -11.37 3.20 4.72
CA GLY A 306 -11.91 3.96 5.84
C GLY A 306 -10.84 4.77 6.58
N VAL A 307 -9.59 4.31 6.57
CA VAL A 307 -8.48 5.02 7.21
C VAL A 307 -8.20 6.34 6.49
N ALA A 308 -8.30 6.39 5.16
CA ALA A 308 -8.18 7.63 4.40
C ALA A 308 -9.30 8.62 4.74
N ALA A 309 -10.54 8.12 4.88
CA ALA A 309 -11.69 8.93 5.25
C ALA A 309 -11.56 9.48 6.68
N VAL A 310 -11.10 8.67 7.63
CA VAL A 310 -10.81 9.13 9.00
C VAL A 310 -9.65 10.12 9.01
N ALA A 311 -8.57 9.88 8.27
CA ALA A 311 -7.47 10.83 8.16
C ALA A 311 -7.91 12.18 7.57
N ALA A 312 -8.91 12.18 6.67
CA ALA A 312 -9.52 13.40 6.16
C ALA A 312 -10.38 14.09 7.23
N GLU A 313 -11.25 13.34 7.92
CA GLU A 313 -12.07 13.81 9.06
C GLU A 313 -11.19 14.47 10.14
N GLU A 314 -10.00 13.92 10.40
CA GLU A 314 -9.05 14.42 11.40
C GLU A 314 -8.03 15.44 10.85
N GLY A 315 -8.16 15.89 9.58
CA GLY A 315 -7.27 16.90 9.00
C GLY A 315 -5.79 16.48 8.86
N LEU A 316 -5.54 15.18 8.71
CA LEU A 316 -4.21 14.57 8.65
C LEU A 316 -3.69 14.34 7.21
N LEU A 317 -4.55 14.34 6.19
CA LEU A 317 -4.17 13.98 4.81
C LEU A 317 -3.00 14.82 4.26
N GLU A 318 -2.97 16.12 4.55
CA GLU A 318 -1.88 17.02 4.10
C GLU A 318 -0.54 16.73 4.77
N HIS A 319 -0.56 15.98 5.87
CA HIS A 319 0.61 15.66 6.69
C HIS A 319 1.13 14.26 6.41
N MET A 320 0.74 13.63 5.31
CA MET A 320 1.29 12.35 4.86
C MET A 320 1.24 12.25 3.34
N THR A 321 2.03 11.33 2.80
CA THR A 321 1.97 11.03 1.37
C THR A 321 1.26 9.70 1.21
N LEU A 322 0.00 9.75 0.76
CA LEU A 322 -0.71 8.54 0.36
C LEU A 322 -0.21 8.07 -1.01
N THR A 323 -0.02 6.76 -1.15
CA THR A 323 0.38 6.17 -2.43
C THR A 323 -0.53 5.00 -2.80
N ALA A 324 -0.76 4.82 -4.11
CA ALA A 324 -1.42 3.64 -4.65
C ALA A 324 -0.45 2.85 -5.54
N GLU A 325 -0.55 1.52 -5.50
CA GLU A 325 0.34 0.62 -6.22
C GLU A 325 0.38 0.78 -7.75
N PRO A 326 -0.65 1.28 -8.46
CA PRO A 326 -0.51 1.48 -9.91
C PRO A 326 0.28 2.75 -10.29
N GLY A 327 0.75 3.54 -9.32
CA GLY A 327 1.68 4.64 -9.56
C GLY A 327 1.33 6.01 -8.99
N VAL A 328 0.22 6.13 -8.24
CA VAL A 328 -0.18 7.40 -7.62
C VAL A 328 0.71 7.72 -6.43
N ILE A 329 1.16 8.97 -6.35
CA ILE A 329 1.88 9.54 -5.21
C ILE A 329 1.22 10.87 -4.83
N GLY A 330 0.82 10.97 -3.56
CA GLY A 330 0.13 12.13 -3.01
C GLY A 330 -1.34 12.22 -3.45
N GLY A 331 -2.00 13.27 -2.99
CA GLY A 331 -3.41 13.50 -3.26
C GLY A 331 -4.36 12.53 -2.56
N GLN A 332 -5.58 12.48 -3.07
CA GLN A 332 -6.68 11.75 -2.47
C GLN A 332 -7.09 10.57 -3.36
N PRO A 333 -6.94 9.32 -2.89
CA PRO A 333 -7.31 8.15 -3.66
C PRO A 333 -8.82 8.02 -3.84
N ALA A 334 -9.25 7.55 -5.00
CA ALA A 334 -10.62 7.14 -5.27
C ALA A 334 -10.86 5.69 -4.82
N SER A 335 -12.13 5.31 -4.66
CA SER A 335 -12.54 4.00 -4.15
C SER A 335 -13.47 3.25 -5.11
N GLY A 336 -13.78 1.99 -4.79
CA GLY A 336 -14.69 1.18 -5.60
C GLY A 336 -14.17 0.93 -7.03
N LEU A 337 -15.01 1.15 -8.05
CA LEU A 337 -14.60 0.96 -9.46
C LEU A 337 -13.77 2.13 -10.02
N ASP A 338 -13.54 3.18 -9.23
CA ASP A 338 -12.54 4.22 -9.50
C ASP A 338 -11.19 3.92 -8.80
N PHE A 339 -11.09 2.82 -8.04
CA PHE A 339 -9.87 2.47 -7.29
C PHE A 339 -8.63 2.43 -8.17
N GLY A 340 -7.54 2.99 -7.65
CA GLY A 340 -6.29 3.23 -8.37
C GLY A 340 -6.18 4.63 -8.96
N ALA A 341 -7.30 5.30 -9.28
CA ALA A 341 -7.29 6.72 -9.61
C ALA A 341 -7.21 7.59 -8.35
N ALA A 342 -6.84 8.85 -8.51
CA ALA A 342 -6.80 9.83 -7.45
C ALA A 342 -6.98 11.24 -8.02
N VAL A 343 -7.33 12.18 -7.14
CA VAL A 343 -7.36 13.61 -7.45
C VAL A 343 -6.29 14.33 -6.64
N ASN A 344 -5.89 15.51 -7.11
CA ASN A 344 -4.91 16.37 -6.42
C ASN A 344 -3.57 15.68 -6.15
N THR A 345 -3.17 14.74 -7.02
CA THR A 345 -1.92 13.99 -6.89
C THR A 345 -0.71 14.89 -7.12
N ASP A 346 0.42 14.52 -6.51
CA ASP A 346 1.68 15.21 -6.71
C ASP A 346 2.48 14.59 -7.86
N ALA A 347 2.34 13.27 -8.04
CA ALA A 347 2.91 12.55 -9.18
C ALA A 347 2.11 11.29 -9.53
N VAL A 348 2.19 10.92 -10.82
CA VAL A 348 1.79 9.60 -11.32
C VAL A 348 2.97 9.00 -12.07
N ILE A 349 3.53 7.91 -11.54
CA ILE A 349 4.67 7.20 -12.14
C ILE A 349 4.23 5.84 -12.70
N PRO A 350 5.03 5.20 -13.58
CA PRO A 350 4.75 3.85 -14.05
C PRO A 350 4.69 2.83 -12.89
N GLN A 351 3.77 1.86 -12.99
CA GLN A 351 3.51 0.87 -11.94
C GLN A 351 4.76 0.06 -11.57
N ASN A 352 5.54 -0.40 -12.54
CA ASN A 352 6.80 -1.11 -12.27
C ASN A 352 7.80 -0.30 -11.42
N SER A 353 7.85 1.03 -11.62
CA SER A 353 8.72 1.93 -10.85
C SER A 353 8.19 2.16 -9.44
N GLN A 354 6.86 2.19 -9.27
CA GLN A 354 6.22 2.24 -7.97
C GLN A 354 6.54 0.98 -7.15
N PHE A 355 6.54 -0.20 -7.78
CA PHE A 355 6.94 -1.43 -7.10
C PHE A 355 8.43 -1.51 -6.80
N ASP A 356 9.32 -0.90 -7.59
CA ASP A 356 10.72 -0.75 -7.18
C ASP A 356 10.84 0.02 -5.86
N PHE A 357 10.04 1.09 -5.69
CA PHE A 357 10.00 1.88 -4.46
C PHE A 357 9.40 1.08 -3.28
N TYR A 358 8.31 0.34 -3.49
CA TYR A 358 7.70 -0.49 -2.45
C TYR A 358 8.62 -1.63 -2.02
N ASP A 359 9.15 -2.39 -2.98
CA ASP A 359 10.03 -3.54 -2.71
C ASP A 359 11.37 -3.11 -2.09
N GLY A 360 11.78 -1.85 -2.32
CA GLY A 360 12.93 -1.23 -1.69
C GLY A 360 12.70 -0.74 -0.25
N GLY A 361 11.50 -0.91 0.31
CA GLY A 361 11.15 -0.49 1.67
C GLY A 361 10.84 1.01 1.81
N GLY A 362 10.32 1.61 0.73
CA GLY A 362 9.96 3.03 0.67
C GLY A 362 8.72 3.42 1.48
N LEU A 363 7.86 2.45 1.83
CA LEU A 363 6.67 2.68 2.64
C LEU A 363 7.02 2.71 4.13
N ASP A 364 6.68 3.81 4.80
CA ASP A 364 6.80 3.90 6.26
C ASP A 364 5.73 3.05 6.96
N MET A 365 4.54 2.97 6.37
CA MET A 365 3.44 2.18 6.90
C MET A 365 2.54 1.69 5.75
N THR A 366 1.91 0.54 5.95
CA THR A 366 0.73 0.14 5.16
C THR A 366 -0.43 -0.28 6.05
N CYS A 367 -1.65 -0.04 5.59
CA CYS A 367 -2.85 -0.64 6.15
C CYS A 367 -3.55 -1.51 5.09
N LEU A 368 -3.70 -2.80 5.37
CA LEU A 368 -4.19 -3.81 4.43
C LEU A 368 -5.34 -4.62 5.01
N GLY A 369 -6.13 -5.27 4.16
CA GLY A 369 -7.27 -6.08 4.60
C GLY A 369 -6.87 -7.33 5.39
N LEU A 370 -7.62 -7.64 6.44
CA LEU A 370 -7.51 -8.88 7.23
C LEU A 370 -8.65 -9.82 6.85
N ALA A 371 -8.38 -10.96 6.17
CA ALA A 371 -9.41 -11.93 5.82
C ALA A 371 -9.34 -13.24 6.62
N GLN A 372 -8.18 -13.88 6.72
CA GLN A 372 -7.90 -14.88 7.77
C GLN A 372 -6.54 -14.57 8.42
N ALA A 373 -6.41 -14.88 9.70
CA ALA A 373 -5.15 -14.91 10.42
C ALA A 373 -5.02 -16.21 11.23
N ASP A 374 -3.80 -16.57 11.59
CA ASP A 374 -3.52 -17.70 12.48
C ASP A 374 -2.61 -17.31 13.66
N ALA A 375 -2.36 -18.27 14.57
CA ALA A 375 -1.59 -18.05 15.79
C ALA A 375 -0.14 -17.59 15.54
N SER A 376 0.42 -17.93 14.39
CA SER A 376 1.77 -17.54 13.98
C SER A 376 1.80 -16.15 13.34
N GLY A 377 0.64 -15.47 13.24
CA GLY A 377 0.49 -14.18 12.60
C GLY A 377 0.46 -14.23 11.08
N ASN A 378 0.29 -15.40 10.47
CA ASN A 378 0.13 -15.44 9.02
C ASN A 378 -1.18 -14.77 8.63
N VAL A 379 -1.23 -14.16 7.44
CA VAL A 379 -2.47 -13.62 6.88
C VAL A 379 -2.75 -14.24 5.51
N ASN A 380 -4.00 -14.61 5.30
CA ASN A 380 -4.51 -15.01 3.99
C ASN A 380 -5.48 -13.96 3.47
N VAL A 381 -5.22 -13.49 2.24
CA VAL A 381 -6.17 -12.68 1.45
C VAL A 381 -6.44 -13.26 0.07
N SER A 382 -5.69 -14.30 -0.34
CA SER A 382 -5.60 -14.72 -1.74
C SER A 382 -6.59 -15.82 -2.14
N ARG A 383 -6.95 -16.75 -1.25
CA ARG A 383 -7.86 -17.87 -1.57
C ARG A 383 -8.66 -18.35 -0.37
N PHE A 384 -9.96 -18.61 -0.59
CA PHE A 384 -10.87 -19.15 0.43
C PHE A 384 -11.74 -20.25 -0.18
N GLY A 385 -11.36 -21.51 0.03
CA GLY A 385 -11.92 -22.66 -0.67
C GLY A 385 -11.86 -22.50 -2.19
N SER A 386 -13.02 -22.42 -2.84
CA SER A 386 -13.15 -22.19 -4.29
C SER A 386 -13.08 -20.71 -4.70
N ARG A 387 -13.18 -19.77 -3.76
CA ARG A 387 -13.09 -18.33 -4.07
C ARG A 387 -11.63 -17.92 -4.21
N LEU A 388 -11.23 -17.60 -5.43
CA LEU A 388 -9.90 -17.08 -5.76
C LEU A 388 -9.93 -15.54 -5.89
N ALA A 389 -9.30 -14.84 -4.95
CA ALA A 389 -9.11 -13.39 -5.02
C ALA A 389 -7.76 -13.03 -5.66
N GLY A 390 -6.73 -13.81 -5.35
CA GLY A 390 -5.34 -13.55 -5.72
C GLY A 390 -4.65 -12.53 -4.79
N ALA A 391 -3.33 -12.50 -4.84
CA ALA A 391 -2.51 -11.68 -3.95
C ALA A 391 -2.46 -10.18 -4.33
N GLY A 392 -2.60 -9.83 -5.60
CA GLY A 392 -2.36 -8.47 -6.10
C GLY A 392 -0.99 -7.94 -5.65
N GLY A 393 -0.94 -6.67 -5.25
CA GLY A 393 0.24 -6.05 -4.64
C GLY A 393 0.47 -6.42 -3.17
N PHE A 394 -0.42 -7.20 -2.53
CA PHE A 394 -0.39 -7.43 -1.08
C PHE A 394 0.95 -7.97 -0.58
N ILE A 395 1.55 -8.94 -1.28
CA ILE A 395 2.83 -9.54 -0.88
C ILE A 395 3.96 -8.51 -0.98
N ASN A 396 4.04 -7.78 -2.10
CA ASN A 396 5.02 -6.71 -2.30
C ASN A 396 4.97 -5.68 -1.17
N ILE A 397 3.75 -5.23 -0.84
CA ILE A 397 3.51 -4.15 0.11
C ILE A 397 3.75 -4.62 1.55
N SER A 398 3.10 -5.71 1.97
CA SER A 398 3.15 -6.20 3.35
C SER A 398 4.55 -6.68 3.76
N GLN A 399 5.34 -7.26 2.86
CA GLN A 399 6.68 -7.75 3.21
C GLN A 399 7.74 -6.65 3.33
N ASN A 400 7.55 -5.51 2.68
CA ASN A 400 8.59 -4.48 2.58
C ASN A 400 8.22 -3.15 3.26
N ALA A 401 6.95 -2.90 3.59
CA ALA A 401 6.59 -1.75 4.41
C ALA A 401 7.26 -1.81 5.78
N ARG A 402 7.70 -0.67 6.32
CA ARG A 402 8.40 -0.64 7.62
C ARG A 402 7.50 -1.02 8.79
N ALA A 403 6.19 -0.76 8.68
CA ALA A 403 5.17 -1.19 9.64
C ALA A 403 3.89 -1.61 8.89
N VAL A 404 3.16 -2.57 9.44
CA VAL A 404 1.95 -3.14 8.82
C VAL A 404 0.78 -3.14 9.81
N VAL A 405 -0.38 -2.66 9.35
CA VAL A 405 -1.64 -2.81 10.08
C VAL A 405 -2.62 -3.60 9.23
N PHE A 406 -3.06 -4.74 9.73
CA PHE A 406 -4.12 -5.54 9.12
C PHE A 406 -5.47 -5.15 9.72
N ALA A 407 -6.38 -4.66 8.88
CA ALA A 407 -7.69 -4.15 9.26
C ALA A 407 -8.81 -5.06 8.78
N GLY A 408 -9.66 -5.50 9.70
CA GLY A 408 -10.88 -6.21 9.34
C GLY A 408 -11.66 -6.69 10.55
N THR A 409 -12.93 -7.03 10.34
CA THR A 409 -13.78 -7.53 11.42
C THR A 409 -13.23 -8.82 12.03
N PHE A 410 -13.58 -9.11 13.28
CA PHE A 410 -13.10 -10.31 13.99
C PHE A 410 -13.68 -11.61 13.42
N THR A 411 -14.98 -11.61 13.12
CA THR A 411 -15.69 -12.66 12.39
C THR A 411 -16.26 -12.10 11.08
N ALA A 412 -16.66 -12.99 10.17
CA ALA A 412 -17.27 -12.64 8.90
C ALA A 412 -18.64 -13.31 8.73
N LYS A 413 -19.39 -12.84 7.72
CA LYS A 413 -20.73 -13.32 7.31
C LYS A 413 -21.77 -13.23 8.44
N GLY A 414 -22.48 -12.10 8.49
CA GLY A 414 -23.61 -11.89 9.41
C GLY A 414 -23.26 -11.20 10.73
N LEU A 415 -22.01 -10.76 10.92
CA LEU A 415 -21.65 -9.98 12.10
C LEU A 415 -22.43 -8.64 12.11
N GLU A 416 -23.16 -8.39 13.18
CA GLU A 416 -23.86 -7.12 13.42
C GLU A 416 -23.41 -6.53 14.77
N VAL A 417 -22.82 -5.34 14.69
CA VAL A 417 -22.26 -4.62 15.83
C VAL A 417 -22.93 -3.26 15.94
N VAL A 418 -23.30 -2.91 17.18
CA VAL A 418 -23.84 -1.61 17.53
C VAL A 418 -22.85 -0.91 18.45
N ILE A 419 -22.54 0.35 18.13
CA ILE A 419 -21.77 1.24 19.00
C ILE A 419 -22.78 2.15 19.69
N ASP A 420 -22.89 2.04 21.01
CA ASP A 420 -23.83 2.82 21.83
C ASP A 420 -23.15 3.23 23.13
N ASP A 421 -23.35 4.49 23.53
CA ASP A 421 -22.77 5.10 24.73
C ASP A 421 -21.27 4.84 24.95
N GLY A 422 -20.47 4.87 23.87
CA GLY A 422 -19.02 4.64 23.93
C GLY A 422 -18.62 3.16 24.09
N THR A 423 -19.57 2.22 23.96
CA THR A 423 -19.33 0.78 24.08
C THR A 423 -19.69 0.03 22.80
N VAL A 424 -19.13 -1.17 22.64
CA VAL A 424 -19.41 -2.09 21.54
C VAL A 424 -20.33 -3.21 22.03
N ALA A 425 -21.45 -3.40 21.34
CA ALA A 425 -22.36 -4.51 21.58
C ALA A 425 -22.51 -5.37 20.32
N ILE A 426 -22.22 -6.67 20.44
CA ILE A 426 -22.44 -7.66 19.37
C ILE A 426 -23.90 -8.09 19.42
N ARG A 427 -24.71 -7.67 18.44
CA ARG A 427 -26.13 -8.05 18.32
C ARG A 427 -26.29 -9.41 17.66
N GLN A 428 -25.44 -9.69 16.69
CA GLN A 428 -25.37 -10.97 15.99
C GLN A 428 -23.91 -11.29 15.70
N GLU A 429 -23.48 -12.50 16.09
CA GLU A 429 -22.12 -12.95 15.80
C GLU A 429 -22.00 -13.45 14.34
N GLY A 430 -20.84 -13.23 13.74
CA GLY A 430 -20.53 -13.72 12.40
C GLY A 430 -20.37 -15.25 12.36
N HIS A 431 -20.87 -15.88 11.30
CA HIS A 431 -20.84 -17.33 11.15
C HIS A 431 -19.47 -17.89 10.76
N GLN A 432 -18.55 -17.04 10.28
CA GLN A 432 -17.24 -17.46 9.82
C GLN A 432 -16.15 -16.87 10.73
N ARG A 433 -15.39 -17.75 11.39
CA ARG A 433 -14.19 -17.38 12.14
C ARG A 433 -13.09 -16.96 11.17
N LYS A 434 -12.29 -15.97 11.58
CA LYS A 434 -11.14 -15.47 10.80
C LYS A 434 -9.81 -15.75 11.48
N PHE A 435 -9.79 -15.95 12.80
CA PHE A 435 -8.62 -16.38 13.57
C PHE A 435 -8.62 -17.91 13.69
N LEU A 436 -7.91 -18.55 12.76
CA LEU A 436 -7.87 -20.00 12.57
C LEU A 436 -6.64 -20.61 13.24
N ASP A 437 -6.57 -21.94 13.26
CA ASP A 437 -5.37 -22.67 13.70
C ASP A 437 -4.25 -22.51 12.67
N GLN A 438 -4.61 -22.68 11.41
CA GLN A 438 -3.78 -22.37 10.25
C GLN A 438 -4.65 -21.70 9.19
N VAL A 439 -4.10 -20.68 8.53
CA VAL A 439 -4.76 -20.08 7.37
C VAL A 439 -4.77 -21.05 6.19
N GLU A 440 -5.78 -20.95 5.31
CA GLU A 440 -5.88 -21.84 4.14
C GLU A 440 -4.74 -21.63 3.13
N GLN A 441 -4.16 -20.43 3.11
CA GLN A 441 -3.04 -20.08 2.25
C GLN A 441 -2.24 -18.93 2.88
N VAL A 442 -0.93 -19.06 2.99
CA VAL A 442 -0.07 -18.00 3.56
C VAL A 442 0.17 -16.93 2.49
N THR A 443 -0.51 -15.79 2.54
CA THR A 443 -0.20 -14.62 1.70
C THR A 443 0.84 -13.72 2.36
N PHE A 444 0.85 -13.63 3.69
CA PHE A 444 1.88 -12.98 4.50
C PHE A 444 2.34 -13.92 5.61
N SER A 445 3.64 -14.00 5.83
CA SER A 445 4.26 -14.87 6.84
C SER A 445 4.57 -14.07 8.10
N GLY A 446 3.84 -14.34 9.18
CA GLY A 446 4.07 -13.71 10.47
C GLY A 446 5.42 -14.12 11.06
N ALA A 447 5.80 -15.40 10.95
CA ALA A 447 7.10 -15.88 11.40
C ALA A 447 8.26 -15.14 10.72
N ARG A 448 8.15 -14.84 9.43
CA ARG A 448 9.16 -14.04 8.71
C ARG A 448 9.23 -12.61 9.25
N ALA A 449 8.08 -11.94 9.36
CA ALA A 449 8.00 -10.58 9.86
C ALA A 449 8.57 -10.44 11.28
N ALA A 450 8.25 -11.37 12.17
CA ALA A 450 8.79 -11.43 13.53
C ALA A 450 10.32 -11.61 13.53
N ARG A 451 10.87 -12.51 12.70
CA ARG A 451 12.33 -12.69 12.58
C ARG A 451 13.05 -11.44 12.06
N LEU A 452 12.38 -10.66 11.22
CA LEU A 452 12.91 -9.40 10.68
C LEU A 452 12.65 -8.19 11.58
N GLY A 453 11.93 -8.36 12.69
CA GLY A 453 11.57 -7.28 13.61
C GLY A 453 10.60 -6.25 13.00
N GLN A 454 9.79 -6.67 12.03
CA GLN A 454 8.77 -5.81 11.41
C GLN A 454 7.57 -5.65 12.38
N PRO A 455 7.18 -4.42 12.76
CA PRO A 455 5.99 -4.18 13.55
C PRO A 455 4.72 -4.52 12.77
N VAL A 456 3.85 -5.34 13.36
CA VAL A 456 2.59 -5.79 12.75
C VAL A 456 1.46 -5.75 13.77
N LEU A 457 0.36 -5.08 13.42
CA LEU A 457 -0.88 -5.06 14.20
C LEU A 457 -2.04 -5.70 13.42
N TYR A 458 -2.98 -6.29 14.15
CA TYR A 458 -4.23 -6.85 13.64
C TYR A 458 -5.38 -6.15 14.37
N VAL A 459 -6.04 -5.23 13.68
CA VAL A 459 -7.07 -4.35 14.24
C VAL A 459 -8.45 -4.84 13.81
N THR A 460 -9.30 -5.11 14.80
CA THR A 460 -10.71 -5.48 14.62
C THR A 460 -11.63 -4.49 15.33
N GLU A 461 -12.93 -4.69 15.21
CA GLU A 461 -13.92 -3.84 15.89
C GLU A 461 -14.00 -4.09 17.40
N ARG A 462 -13.40 -5.19 17.90
CA ARG A 462 -13.52 -5.64 19.28
C ARG A 462 -12.19 -5.77 20.03
N CYS A 463 -11.07 -5.85 19.31
CA CYS A 463 -9.75 -6.01 19.90
C CYS A 463 -8.61 -5.71 18.91
N VAL A 464 -7.40 -5.56 19.47
CA VAL A 464 -6.15 -5.39 18.73
C VAL A 464 -5.16 -6.49 19.14
N PHE A 465 -4.50 -7.09 18.15
CA PHE A 465 -3.35 -7.97 18.37
C PHE A 465 -2.07 -7.34 17.85
N GLU A 466 -0.96 -7.65 18.51
CA GLU A 466 0.40 -7.38 18.08
C GLU A 466 1.10 -8.70 17.72
N LEU A 467 1.91 -8.70 16.67
CA LEU A 467 2.79 -9.82 16.35
C LEU A 467 4.05 -9.79 17.22
N THR A 468 4.32 -10.89 17.91
CA THR A 468 5.54 -11.11 18.69
C THR A 468 6.32 -12.31 18.14
N PRO A 469 7.60 -12.51 18.51
CA PRO A 469 8.34 -13.74 18.18
C PRO A 469 7.64 -15.03 18.63
N GLU A 470 6.83 -14.96 19.69
CA GLU A 470 6.09 -16.09 20.27
C GLU A 470 4.68 -16.27 19.66
N GLY A 471 4.24 -15.36 18.78
CA GLY A 471 2.92 -15.40 18.12
C GLY A 471 2.07 -14.15 18.38
N LEU A 472 0.75 -14.27 18.19
CA LEU A 472 -0.17 -13.16 18.41
C LEU A 472 -0.36 -12.85 19.91
N LYS A 473 -0.14 -11.60 20.28
CA LYS A 473 -0.42 -11.04 21.61
C LYS A 473 -1.64 -10.15 21.54
N LEU A 474 -2.64 -10.41 22.38
CA LEU A 474 -3.81 -9.54 22.54
C LEU A 474 -3.43 -8.35 23.41
N THR A 475 -3.47 -7.13 22.85
CA THR A 475 -3.00 -5.91 23.53
C THR A 475 -4.14 -4.99 23.95
N GLU A 476 -5.22 -4.94 23.18
CA GLU A 476 -6.36 -4.07 23.46
C GLU A 476 -7.70 -4.80 23.30
N ILE A 477 -8.68 -4.47 24.15
CA ILE A 477 -10.06 -4.92 24.08
C ILE A 477 -11.02 -3.73 24.03
N ALA A 478 -12.05 -3.79 23.18
CA ALA A 478 -13.03 -2.72 23.11
C ALA A 478 -13.94 -2.70 24.34
N PRO A 479 -14.38 -1.51 24.82
CA PRO A 479 -15.34 -1.39 25.89
C PRO A 479 -16.64 -2.13 25.56
N GLY A 480 -17.17 -2.91 26.50
CA GLY A 480 -18.38 -3.71 26.34
C GLY A 480 -18.17 -5.13 25.79
N ILE A 481 -16.95 -5.48 25.38
CA ILE A 481 -16.58 -6.81 24.89
C ILE A 481 -16.11 -7.71 26.05
N ASP A 482 -16.62 -8.94 26.09
CA ASP A 482 -16.21 -9.95 27.06
C ASP A 482 -15.06 -10.81 26.48
N LEU A 483 -13.94 -10.88 27.20
CA LEU A 483 -12.73 -11.57 26.72
C LEU A 483 -12.99 -13.05 26.40
N ASP A 484 -13.67 -13.78 27.28
CA ASP A 484 -13.86 -15.22 27.11
C ASP A 484 -14.90 -15.52 26.02
N ARG A 485 -16.04 -14.84 26.07
CA ARG A 485 -17.19 -15.07 25.17
C ARG A 485 -16.94 -14.53 23.77
N ASP A 486 -16.47 -13.29 23.65
CA ASP A 486 -16.48 -12.55 22.38
C ASP A 486 -15.13 -12.59 21.66
N ILE A 487 -14.06 -13.08 22.31
CA ILE A 487 -12.73 -13.23 21.71
C ILE A 487 -12.27 -14.68 21.79
N LEU A 488 -11.99 -15.19 23.00
CA LEU A 488 -11.30 -16.49 23.15
C LEU A 488 -12.12 -17.68 22.63
N ALA A 489 -13.44 -17.70 22.86
CA ALA A 489 -14.32 -18.76 22.37
C ALA A 489 -14.42 -18.83 20.83
N LEU A 490 -14.01 -17.77 20.14
CA LEU A 490 -14.09 -17.62 18.69
C LEU A 490 -12.74 -17.81 17.98
N MET A 491 -11.65 -17.95 18.74
CA MET A 491 -10.32 -18.27 18.21
C MET A 491 -10.08 -19.78 18.25
N ALA A 492 -9.31 -20.28 17.28
CA ALA A 492 -8.85 -21.67 17.31
C ALA A 492 -7.70 -21.89 18.31
N VAL A 493 -6.84 -20.88 18.46
CA VAL A 493 -5.67 -20.90 19.35
C VAL A 493 -5.73 -19.70 20.27
N ARG A 494 -5.46 -19.92 21.55
CA ARG A 494 -5.44 -18.85 22.56
C ARG A 494 -4.22 -17.94 22.31
N PRO A 495 -4.40 -16.61 22.21
CA PRO A 495 -3.31 -15.66 22.05
C PRO A 495 -2.50 -15.52 23.36
N LEU A 496 -1.36 -14.87 23.27
CA LEU A 496 -0.63 -14.38 24.45
C LEU A 496 -1.45 -13.25 25.09
N ILE A 497 -1.58 -13.29 26.40
CA ILE A 497 -2.30 -12.28 27.19
C ILE A 497 -1.47 -12.02 28.44
N ASP A 498 -0.98 -10.79 28.60
CA ASP A 498 -0.31 -10.29 29.79
C ASP A 498 -1.07 -9.10 30.39
N GLU A 499 -0.77 -7.87 29.97
CA GLU A 499 -1.44 -6.62 30.33
C GLU A 499 -2.38 -6.24 29.18
N LEU A 500 -3.68 -6.39 29.43
CA LEU A 500 -4.73 -6.05 28.48
C LEU A 500 -5.25 -4.64 28.76
N ALA A 501 -5.09 -3.72 27.80
CA ALA A 501 -5.65 -2.38 27.88
C ALA A 501 -7.05 -2.32 27.26
N GLU A 502 -7.86 -1.36 27.69
CA GLU A 502 -9.06 -0.98 26.95
C GLU A 502 -8.67 -0.11 25.74
N MET A 503 -9.32 -0.31 24.60
CA MET A 503 -9.14 0.54 23.41
C MET A 503 -9.54 1.99 23.73
N ASP A 504 -8.86 2.97 23.11
CA ASP A 504 -9.10 4.40 23.37
C ASP A 504 -10.60 4.77 23.20
N ALA A 505 -11.20 5.29 24.27
CA ALA A 505 -12.63 5.59 24.32
C ALA A 505 -13.10 6.53 23.20
N ARG A 506 -12.23 7.42 22.69
CA ARG A 506 -12.56 8.36 21.59
C ARG A 506 -12.96 7.65 20.30
N ILE A 507 -12.45 6.43 20.08
CA ILE A 507 -12.79 5.59 18.92
C ILE A 507 -14.31 5.37 18.82
N PHE A 508 -14.99 5.25 19.97
CA PHE A 508 -16.38 4.81 20.09
C PHE A 508 -17.40 5.96 20.23
N HIS A 509 -16.97 7.22 20.06
CA HIS A 509 -17.86 8.39 20.14
C HIS A 509 -18.02 9.08 18.78
N ASN A 510 -19.22 9.56 18.44
CA ASN A 510 -19.48 10.22 17.15
C ASN A 510 -19.01 11.70 17.12
N ARG A 511 -17.74 11.93 17.44
CA ARG A 511 -17.00 13.18 17.35
C ARG A 511 -15.58 12.89 16.84
N GLU A 512 -14.86 13.92 16.40
CA GLU A 512 -13.43 13.83 16.08
C GLU A 512 -12.64 13.33 17.31
N MET A 513 -11.54 12.64 17.06
CA MET A 513 -10.68 12.08 18.10
C MET A 513 -9.54 13.02 18.49
N ASP A 514 -9.42 14.16 17.81
CA ASP A 514 -8.32 15.12 17.92
C ASP A 514 -6.96 14.48 17.56
N LEU A 515 -6.93 13.52 16.63
CA LEU A 515 -5.70 12.84 16.23
C LEU A 515 -4.67 13.79 15.63
N ARG A 516 -5.12 14.90 15.05
CA ARG A 516 -4.24 15.97 14.59
C ARG A 516 -3.34 16.48 15.70
N THR A 517 -3.91 16.72 16.88
CA THR A 517 -3.19 17.20 18.06
C THR A 517 -2.25 16.11 18.57
N ASP A 518 -2.72 14.86 18.65
CA ASP A 518 -1.93 13.73 19.14
C ASP A 518 -0.73 13.41 18.25
N LEU A 519 -0.95 13.36 16.93
CA LEU A 519 0.05 12.91 15.96
C LEU A 519 0.96 14.06 15.52
N LEU A 520 0.40 15.23 15.17
CA LEU A 520 1.20 16.39 14.77
C LEU A 520 1.85 17.11 15.96
N HIS A 521 1.38 16.82 17.18
CA HIS A 521 1.86 17.42 18.42
C HIS A 521 1.95 18.96 18.37
N LEU A 522 0.85 19.60 17.95
CA LEU A 522 0.64 21.04 18.09
C LEU A 522 0.01 21.26 19.48
N ASP A 523 0.69 21.76 20.51
CA ASP A 523 1.45 23.00 20.53
C ASP A 523 2.84 22.90 21.22
N LEU A 524 3.88 23.48 20.60
CA LEU A 524 5.24 23.59 21.17
C LEU A 524 5.26 24.20 22.61
N PRO A 525 4.38 25.17 22.95
CA PRO A 525 4.18 25.62 24.32
C PRO A 525 3.83 24.53 25.34
N ASP A 526 3.07 23.50 24.95
CA ASP A 526 2.59 22.43 25.86
C ASP A 526 3.67 21.37 26.14
N ARG A 527 4.74 21.36 25.32
CA ARG A 527 5.92 20.53 25.52
C ARG A 527 6.88 21.09 26.58
N ILE A 528 6.63 22.30 27.07
CA ILE A 528 7.50 23.03 27.99
C ILE A 528 6.73 23.27 29.29
N ALA A 529 6.88 22.36 30.24
CA ALA A 529 6.21 22.45 31.54
C ALA A 529 7.20 22.93 32.62
N LEU A 530 6.89 24.04 33.27
CA LEU A 530 7.68 24.57 34.38
C LEU A 530 6.89 24.44 35.68
N ASP A 531 7.41 23.66 36.63
CA ASP A 531 6.91 23.62 37.99
C ASP A 531 7.59 24.72 38.82
N THR A 532 6.83 25.77 39.13
CA THR A 532 7.31 26.92 39.90
C THR A 532 7.56 26.62 41.38
N THR A 533 6.99 25.53 41.90
CA THR A 533 7.14 25.09 43.29
C THR A 533 8.48 24.37 43.47
N THR A 534 8.81 23.46 42.57
CA THR A 534 10.04 22.65 42.62
C THR A 534 11.19 23.23 41.79
N THR A 535 10.95 24.30 41.02
CA THR A 535 11.91 24.90 40.08
C THR A 535 12.44 23.92 39.04
N GLN A 536 11.59 22.98 38.63
CA GLN A 536 11.91 21.98 37.62
C GLN A 536 11.24 22.34 36.29
N LEU A 537 12.02 22.31 35.22
CA LEU A 537 11.57 22.45 33.85
C LEU A 537 11.57 21.08 33.18
N PHE A 538 10.42 20.65 32.69
CA PHE A 538 10.25 19.45 31.90
C PHE A 538 10.08 19.82 30.42
N LEU A 539 10.97 19.30 29.58
CA LEU A 539 10.95 19.48 28.14
C LEU A 539 10.61 18.15 27.47
N ASN A 540 9.42 18.04 26.88
CA ASN A 540 8.98 16.83 26.20
C ASN A 540 9.20 16.91 24.68
N PHE A 541 10.32 16.39 24.20
CA PHE A 541 10.59 16.30 22.75
C PHE A 541 10.31 14.91 22.18
N GLU A 542 9.51 14.10 22.88
CA GLU A 542 9.12 12.79 22.39
C GLU A 542 8.48 12.89 21.00
N LYS A 543 8.97 12.03 20.09
CA LYS A 543 8.60 11.87 18.68
C LYS A 543 8.68 13.14 17.83
N MET A 544 9.20 14.23 18.39
CA MET A 544 9.33 15.50 17.68
C MET A 544 10.43 15.40 16.60
N ARG A 545 10.19 16.02 15.44
CA ARG A 545 11.13 16.05 14.31
C ARG A 545 11.48 17.47 13.91
N VAL A 546 12.76 17.84 13.98
CA VAL A 546 13.29 19.18 13.64
C VAL A 546 13.95 19.14 12.26
N ARG A 547 13.48 19.97 11.33
CA ARG A 547 13.87 19.99 9.90
C ARG A 547 14.30 21.36 9.39
N THR A 548 14.02 22.44 10.13
CA THR A 548 14.34 23.81 9.74
C THR A 548 14.99 24.60 10.87
N GLN A 549 15.75 25.65 10.52
CA GLN A 549 16.31 26.57 11.51
C GLN A 549 15.23 27.29 12.31
N GLY A 550 14.09 27.61 11.67
CA GLY A 550 12.95 28.26 12.34
C GLY A 550 12.39 27.45 13.51
N GLU A 551 12.34 26.12 13.39
CA GLU A 551 11.90 25.23 14.48
C GLU A 551 12.89 25.21 15.65
N VAL A 552 14.20 25.28 15.36
CA VAL A 552 15.24 25.41 16.40
C VAL A 552 15.08 26.71 17.16
N ASP A 553 14.87 27.81 16.44
CA ASP A 553 14.73 29.15 17.02
C ASP A 553 13.45 29.26 17.85
N GLN A 554 12.34 28.67 17.37
CA GLN A 554 11.06 28.66 18.07
C GLN A 554 11.12 27.87 19.39
N VAL A 555 11.80 26.72 19.41
CA VAL A 555 12.06 25.98 20.66
C VAL A 555 12.84 26.84 21.64
N GLY A 556 13.93 27.47 21.18
CA GLY A 556 14.75 28.35 22.02
C GLY A 556 13.94 29.51 22.62
N LEU A 557 13.14 30.17 21.79
CA LEU A 557 12.33 31.32 22.20
C LEU A 557 11.29 30.94 23.26
N LEU A 558 10.51 29.88 23.04
CA LEU A 558 9.47 29.47 24.00
C LEU A 558 10.05 29.00 25.33
N VAL A 559 11.17 28.28 25.31
CA VAL A 559 11.82 27.85 26.55
C VAL A 559 12.35 29.06 27.31
N ALA A 560 12.93 30.04 26.61
CA ALA A 560 13.40 31.28 27.21
C ALA A 560 12.23 32.11 27.79
N GLU A 561 11.11 32.23 27.08
CA GLU A 561 9.90 32.93 27.56
C GLU A 561 9.32 32.28 28.82
N ARG A 562 9.33 30.94 28.90
CA ARG A 562 8.87 30.23 30.11
C ARG A 562 9.81 30.40 31.29
N CYS A 563 11.11 30.54 31.05
CA CYS A 563 12.10 30.71 32.13
C CYS A 563 12.32 32.18 32.53
N ALA A 564 12.08 33.14 31.64
CA ALA A 564 12.38 34.56 31.84
C ALA A 564 11.74 35.20 33.09
N PRO A 565 10.52 34.81 33.53
CA PRO A 565 9.91 35.35 34.76
C PRO A 565 10.55 34.84 36.06
N LEU A 566 11.55 33.95 36.02
CA LEU A 566 12.18 33.37 37.20
C LEU A 566 13.45 34.13 37.61
N ASP A 567 13.54 34.50 38.89
CA ASP A 567 14.74 35.12 39.47
C ASP A 567 15.88 34.12 39.77
N ARG A 568 15.74 32.85 39.34
CA ARG A 568 16.67 31.75 39.64
C ARG A 568 16.72 30.72 38.52
N ARG A 569 17.88 30.06 38.39
CA ARG A 569 18.07 28.95 37.45
C ARG A 569 17.31 27.70 37.86
N VAL A 570 16.88 26.91 36.86
CA VAL A 570 16.02 25.73 37.02
C VAL A 570 16.76 24.42 36.77
N ASP A 571 16.30 23.34 37.39
CA ASP A 571 16.74 21.99 37.02
C ASP A 571 15.88 21.48 35.86
N VAL A 572 16.48 20.78 34.91
CA VAL A 572 15.83 20.41 33.65
C VAL A 572 15.81 18.91 33.46
N ILE A 573 14.66 18.38 33.04
CA ILE A 573 14.50 17.01 32.56
C ILE A 573 14.06 17.09 31.09
N VAL A 574 14.76 16.39 30.20
CA VAL A 574 14.43 16.36 28.77
C VAL A 574 14.10 14.94 28.31
N ASN A 575 12.93 14.77 27.70
CA ASN A 575 12.52 13.53 27.02
C ASN A 575 12.92 13.59 25.55
N TYR A 576 13.73 12.64 25.07
CA TYR A 576 14.15 12.53 23.67
C TYR A 576 13.64 11.26 22.97
N ASP A 577 12.65 10.57 23.53
CA ASP A 577 12.17 9.31 22.92
C ASP A 577 11.60 9.50 21.53
N GLY A 578 12.14 8.78 20.55
CA GLY A 578 11.74 8.93 19.15
C GLY A 578 12.06 10.31 18.52
N PHE A 579 12.78 11.20 19.21
CA PHE A 579 13.16 12.52 18.67
C PHE A 579 14.09 12.38 17.47
N ARG A 580 13.89 13.20 16.44
CA ARG A 580 14.70 13.22 15.22
C ARG A 580 15.08 14.66 14.86
N ILE A 581 16.29 14.86 14.38
CA ILE A 581 16.76 16.15 13.86
C ILE A 581 17.60 15.92 12.61
N ASP A 582 17.43 16.77 11.60
CA ASP A 582 18.27 16.76 10.40
C ASP A 582 19.72 17.13 10.74
N GLU A 583 20.67 16.39 10.16
CA GLU A 583 22.09 16.46 10.52
C GLU A 583 22.69 17.87 10.37
N ALA A 584 22.24 18.63 9.36
CA ALA A 584 22.68 20.00 9.12
C ALA A 584 22.29 20.98 10.24
N LEU A 585 21.29 20.63 11.06
CA LEU A 585 20.76 21.47 12.14
C LEU A 585 21.30 21.09 13.52
N GLU A 586 21.99 19.95 13.65
CA GLU A 586 22.58 19.52 14.92
C GLU A 586 23.50 20.58 15.55
N PRO A 587 24.37 21.30 14.80
CA PRO A 587 25.18 22.37 15.38
C PRO A 587 24.34 23.55 15.88
N ALA A 588 23.24 23.87 15.20
CA ALA A 588 22.34 24.95 15.61
C ALA A 588 21.55 24.59 16.87
N TRP A 589 21.04 23.36 16.93
CA TRP A 589 20.37 22.81 18.10
C TRP A 589 21.30 22.77 19.31
N ALA A 590 22.54 22.33 19.12
CA ALA A 590 23.56 22.32 20.18
C ALA A 590 23.85 23.73 20.72
N ARG A 591 23.99 24.73 19.85
CA ARG A 591 24.18 26.13 20.26
C ARG A 591 22.98 26.68 21.02
N MET A 592 21.76 26.41 20.55
CA MET A 592 20.53 26.83 21.23
C MET A 592 20.45 26.24 22.64
N VAL A 593 20.70 24.93 22.80
CA VAL A 593 20.71 24.27 24.11
C VAL A 593 21.83 24.81 25.01
N ALA A 594 23.00 25.14 24.46
CA ALA A 594 24.09 25.73 25.23
C ALA A 594 23.74 27.13 25.77
N ASP A 595 23.13 27.98 24.95
CA ASP A 595 22.63 29.31 25.37
C ASP A 595 21.59 29.20 26.50
N LEU A 596 20.61 28.30 26.33
CA LEU A 596 19.61 28.04 27.39
C LEU A 596 20.26 27.51 28.67
N THR A 597 21.27 26.65 28.54
CA THR A 597 21.99 26.09 29.69
C THR A 597 22.76 27.17 30.45
N GLU A 598 23.45 28.05 29.73
CA GLU A 598 24.21 29.13 30.33
C GLU A 598 23.30 30.15 31.02
N ARG A 599 22.14 30.46 30.42
CA ARG A 599 21.23 31.50 30.93
C ARG A 599 20.29 31.01 32.02
N PHE A 600 19.70 29.83 31.85
CA PHE A 600 18.54 29.40 32.64
C PHE A 600 18.76 28.12 33.45
N TYR A 601 19.69 27.23 33.06
CA TYR A 601 19.75 25.89 33.66
C TYR A 601 20.79 25.75 34.78
N ARG A 602 20.46 24.97 35.81
CA ARG A 602 21.31 24.63 36.95
C ARG A 602 21.85 23.20 36.85
N LYS A 603 20.96 22.19 36.79
CA LYS A 603 21.28 20.79 36.45
C LYS A 603 20.41 20.34 35.28
N VAL A 604 20.94 19.48 34.42
CA VAL A 604 20.20 18.92 33.28
C VAL A 604 20.31 17.40 33.28
N SER A 605 19.17 16.73 33.23
CA SER A 605 19.05 15.29 32.99
C SER A 605 18.28 15.07 31.69
N ARG A 606 18.57 13.96 31.01
CA ARG A 606 17.94 13.57 29.75
C ARG A 606 17.57 12.11 29.83
N TYR A 607 16.57 11.66 29.09
CA TYR A 607 16.33 10.23 28.92
C TYR A 607 15.87 9.88 27.51
N SER A 608 16.16 8.64 27.13
CA SER A 608 15.52 7.97 26.01
C SER A 608 15.66 6.45 26.17
N GLY A 609 14.61 5.69 25.88
CA GLY A 609 14.61 4.24 25.73
C GLY A 609 15.43 3.73 24.55
N SER A 610 15.81 4.57 23.58
CA SER A 610 16.65 4.17 22.43
C SER A 610 18.14 4.27 22.74
N ALA A 611 18.85 3.13 22.79
CA ALA A 611 20.30 3.09 23.00
C ALA A 611 21.09 3.87 21.93
N PHE A 612 20.65 3.84 20.68
CA PHE A 612 21.26 4.62 19.59
C PHE A 612 21.09 6.12 19.79
N MET A 613 19.90 6.54 20.22
CA MET A 613 19.62 7.94 20.50
C MET A 613 20.46 8.45 21.68
N ARG A 614 20.62 7.64 22.74
CA ARG A 614 21.50 7.97 23.87
C ARG A 614 22.95 8.19 23.42
N MET A 615 23.47 7.34 22.54
CA MET A 615 24.82 7.50 21.96
C MET A 615 24.94 8.78 21.14
N LYS A 616 23.97 9.04 20.25
CA LYS A 616 23.94 10.23 19.40
C LYS A 616 23.88 11.53 20.21
N LEU A 617 23.01 11.58 21.21
CA LEU A 617 22.92 12.71 22.16
C LEU A 617 24.24 12.92 22.92
N GLY A 618 24.94 11.83 23.27
CA GLY A 618 26.27 11.91 23.89
C GLY A 618 27.33 12.54 22.98
N MET A 619 27.23 12.35 21.66
CA MET A 619 28.11 13.00 20.67
C MET A 619 27.77 14.47 20.48
N VAL A 620 26.48 14.82 20.46
CA VAL A 620 25.99 16.20 20.28
C VAL A 620 26.27 17.07 21.52
N PHE A 621 26.25 16.48 22.72
CA PHE A 621 26.44 17.19 24.00
C PHE A 621 27.62 16.64 24.82
N PRO A 622 28.88 16.84 24.38
CA PRO A 622 30.05 16.14 24.92
C PRO A 622 30.64 16.71 26.22
N HIS A 623 30.14 17.84 26.74
CA HIS A 623 30.73 18.53 27.90
C HIS A 623 30.08 18.15 29.25
N ALA A 624 30.84 18.36 30.33
CA ALA A 624 30.67 17.73 31.63
C ALA A 624 29.22 17.76 32.18
N ARG A 625 28.69 16.56 32.47
CA ARG A 625 27.41 16.24 33.13
C ARG A 625 26.15 16.13 32.26
N THR A 626 26.26 15.66 31.02
CA THR A 626 25.09 15.17 30.26
C THR A 626 24.70 13.78 30.78
N HIS A 627 23.84 13.70 31.81
CA HIS A 627 23.33 12.40 32.27
C HIS A 627 22.15 11.99 31.41
N ILE A 628 22.34 10.96 30.58
CA ILE A 628 21.33 10.41 29.68
C ILE A 628 20.92 9.04 30.21
N PHE A 629 19.69 8.95 30.68
CA PHE A 629 19.13 7.75 31.29
C PHE A 629 18.24 6.98 30.32
N GLU A 630 17.91 5.75 30.70
CA GLU A 630 17.00 4.90 29.93
C GLU A 630 15.55 5.20 30.25
N THR A 631 15.26 5.62 31.49
CA THR A 631 13.89 5.90 31.94
C THR A 631 13.76 7.28 32.57
N LYS A 632 12.52 7.78 32.57
CA LYS A 632 12.13 9.03 33.23
C LYS A 632 12.46 9.03 34.74
N ASP A 633 12.25 7.90 35.42
CA ASP A 633 12.46 7.78 36.87
C ASP A 633 13.94 7.88 37.25
N GLN A 634 14.83 7.31 36.44
CA GLN A 634 16.28 7.46 36.60
C GLN A 634 16.72 8.92 36.40
N ALA A 635 16.18 9.59 35.38
CA ALA A 635 16.45 11.01 35.12
C ALA A 635 15.97 11.92 36.24
N ARG A 636 14.77 11.64 36.78
CA ARG A 636 14.21 12.36 37.92
C ARG A 636 15.04 12.15 39.18
N GLY A 637 15.40 10.89 39.50
CA GLY A 637 16.21 10.56 40.67
C GLY A 637 17.59 11.24 40.67
N TYR A 638 18.18 11.49 39.49
CA TYR A 638 19.45 12.22 39.38
C TYR A 638 19.35 13.70 39.80
N LEU A 639 18.19 14.34 39.63
CA LEU A 639 18.02 15.74 40.04
C LEU A 639 17.72 15.89 41.53
N GLU A 640 17.26 14.82 42.19
CA GLU A 640 16.96 14.78 43.64
C GLU A 640 18.22 14.50 44.50
N LEU A 641 19.32 14.09 43.87
CA LEU A 641 20.67 13.92 44.45
C LEU A 641 21.51 15.20 44.30
#